data_AF-A0A256IQ38-F1
#
_entry.id   AF-A0A256IQ38-F1
#
_cell.length_a   1.000
_cell.length_b   1.000
_cell.length_c   1.000
_cell.angle_alpha   90.00
_cell.angle_beta   90.00
_cell.angle_gamma   90.00
#
_symmetry.space_group_name_H-M   'P 1'
#
loop_
_entity.id
_entity.type
_entity.pdbx_description
1 polymer ?
#
loop_
_entity_poly.entity_id
_entity_poly.type
_entity_poly.pdbx_seq_one_letter_code
_entity_poly.pdbx_strand_id
1 'polypeptide(L)'
;MSGNAQTAFENTGSPGSTQGVTYVQVAPLCEISVRDPEPTATGLWKQLVDPWDGAGLAGEVVTAVRELVAGGTTADARTVIEDVVDDALDGALVDVLLSLARDRSDRWFWKAVATLPQLGNGRPMGFRSDLEDVHAAIAPLVESDHTPTVSIRLPDGFRDVDAETRRSWCRLVAALGKAADIRLVCSGVDRAWLAHHHRDDLPGVSDRSDSGLDEEALTAALSVVDAGGRHARTLSLLAEEDTETLAYSRLYSEFSVGRSRVRQVISDLVDADLVATFGSSQNRRVELTSGGRQFYEAEIAVQRRLGERVSDPGKLSNDSRVTPRTHGEAADPPETAPPSTADRYRLPSYHETRYSGRRTAAAALGTAVESGISMVDYPIAQQDDRAEGRWHHEDGQLVVTAEGDNPLQVWTTLALALADRRTFDRVLTKQRLQEHDVLAMLEDGEAVLRGMRNIGWLPDEVDSYAELRETFLDAANDLGELTKKYAEAEDDDLRGPITRDALGLAGSLTHLLDLVDVDLTRVVKLPEYSRRFEDDRRDALFRSLAIGSAIGSRYGHHVAYRQLFEERSDKRHQAFNPTVDAGDPWARLIGSWTLVGDFTGKTEAVADSLREHFGGLDPHDDAPEIAIRSEVRTEPTRRQVAETARRMLATKDLRLTPEATSVLHGLARTPFDVADALQYLAGDNEGRRVDAAEVRYALAQLDSGRLLRGFDGRRTTPRKLVS
;
A
#
# COMPACT_ATOMS: atom_id res chain seq x y z
N MET A 1 -51.96 -12.68 -11.88
CA MET A 1 -51.55 -12.78 -10.46
C MET A 1 -50.50 -13.86 -10.39
N SER A 2 -49.24 -13.47 -10.55
CA SER A 2 -48.07 -14.34 -10.53
C SER A 2 -46.99 -13.55 -9.83
N GLY A 3 -46.67 -13.94 -8.60
CA GLY A 3 -45.61 -13.34 -7.80
C GLY A 3 -44.26 -13.84 -8.28
N ASN A 4 -43.36 -12.90 -8.57
CA ASN A 4 -41.97 -13.17 -8.88
C ASN A 4 -41.17 -13.24 -7.59
N ALA A 5 -40.44 -14.34 -7.44
CA ALA A 5 -39.46 -14.57 -6.39
C ALA A 5 -38.25 -13.64 -6.60
N GLN A 6 -37.89 -12.94 -5.53
CA GLN A 6 -36.68 -12.15 -5.40
C GLN A 6 -35.66 -13.05 -4.68
N THR A 7 -34.71 -13.62 -5.41
CA THR A 7 -33.57 -14.33 -4.83
C THR A 7 -32.54 -13.30 -4.37
N ALA A 8 -32.48 -13.09 -3.07
CA ALA A 8 -31.34 -12.50 -2.39
C ALA A 8 -30.17 -13.50 -2.45
N PHE A 9 -29.02 -13.08 -2.95
CA PHE A 9 -27.77 -13.79 -2.71
C PHE A 9 -27.29 -13.40 -1.31
N GLU A 10 -27.49 -14.31 -0.36
CA GLU A 10 -26.86 -14.29 0.94
C GLU A 10 -25.34 -14.42 0.74
N ASN A 11 -24.61 -13.37 1.11
CA ASN A 11 -23.16 -13.40 1.21
C ASN A 11 -22.82 -14.12 2.52
N THR A 12 -22.79 -15.45 2.49
CA THR A 12 -22.30 -16.26 3.61
C THR A 12 -20.77 -16.29 3.59
N GLY A 13 -20.16 -15.16 3.96
CA GLY A 13 -18.81 -15.16 4.52
C GLY A 13 -18.94 -15.46 6.01
N SER A 14 -18.26 -16.49 6.49
CA SER A 14 -18.09 -16.72 7.94
C SER A 14 -17.62 -15.42 8.61
N PRO A 15 -18.26 -14.94 9.70
CA PRO A 15 -17.74 -13.82 10.46
C PRO A 15 -16.46 -14.28 11.14
N GLY A 16 -15.31 -13.93 10.56
CA GLY A 16 -14.04 -13.98 11.28
C GLY A 16 -14.16 -13.04 12.48
N SER A 17 -13.71 -13.47 13.65
CA SER A 17 -13.74 -12.71 14.90
C SER A 17 -12.96 -11.40 14.75
N THR A 18 -13.65 -10.28 14.52
CA THR A 18 -13.02 -8.96 14.43
C THR A 18 -12.97 -8.30 15.81
N GLN A 19 -12.25 -8.89 16.76
CA GLN A 19 -11.86 -8.17 17.99
C GLN A 19 -10.78 -7.15 17.61
N GLY A 20 -10.85 -5.93 18.13
CA GLY A 20 -9.83 -4.91 17.90
C GLY A 20 -10.40 -3.48 17.88
N VAL A 21 -9.51 -2.50 17.67
CA VAL A 21 -9.90 -1.09 17.54
C VAL A 21 -9.78 -0.67 16.08
N THR A 22 -10.90 -0.35 15.47
CA THR A 22 -10.99 0.21 14.11
C THR A 22 -11.36 1.68 14.17
N TYR A 23 -10.66 2.51 13.40
CA TYR A 23 -10.88 3.96 13.36
C TYR A 23 -11.76 4.33 12.18
N VAL A 24 -12.97 4.80 12.45
CA VAL A 24 -13.97 5.11 11.43
C VAL A 24 -14.36 6.59 11.47
N GLN A 25 -14.69 7.18 10.32
CA GLN A 25 -15.11 8.59 10.27
C GLN A 25 -16.60 8.77 10.57
N VAL A 26 -17.42 7.76 10.28
CA VAL A 26 -18.87 7.77 10.48
C VAL A 26 -19.24 6.66 11.43
N ALA A 27 -20.13 6.97 12.39
CA ALA A 27 -20.63 5.98 13.33
C ALA A 27 -21.43 4.91 12.59
N PRO A 28 -21.01 3.63 12.61
CA PRO A 28 -21.81 2.54 12.09
C PRO A 28 -23.11 2.38 12.91
N LEU A 29 -24.13 1.78 12.29
CA LEU A 29 -25.33 1.35 13.01
C LEU A 29 -24.99 0.12 13.86
N CYS A 30 -24.54 0.35 15.09
CA CYS A 30 -24.24 -0.69 16.08
C CYS A 30 -25.25 -0.65 17.22
N GLU A 31 -25.51 -1.81 17.83
CA GLU A 31 -26.43 -1.95 18.96
C GLU A 31 -25.92 -1.20 20.20
N ILE A 32 -24.60 -1.21 20.42
CA ILE A 32 -23.93 -0.46 21.48
C ILE A 32 -23.24 0.75 20.86
N SER A 33 -23.75 1.96 21.13
CA SER A 33 -23.21 3.21 20.59
C SER A 33 -23.20 4.35 21.61
N VAL A 34 -22.01 4.94 21.82
CA VAL A 34 -21.80 6.12 22.67
C VAL A 34 -21.46 7.32 21.80
N ARG A 35 -22.44 8.21 21.59
CA ARG A 35 -22.30 9.38 20.71
C ARG A 35 -21.65 10.58 21.36
N ASP A 36 -21.82 10.74 22.66
CA ASP A 36 -21.27 11.83 23.46
C ASP A 36 -20.56 11.24 24.69
N PRO A 37 -19.36 10.66 24.49
CA PRO A 37 -18.67 9.96 25.55
C PRO A 37 -18.05 10.94 26.53
N GLU A 38 -18.13 10.59 27.81
CA GLU A 38 -17.40 11.30 28.85
C GLU A 38 -15.89 11.24 28.58
N PRO A 39 -15.15 12.35 28.78
CA PRO A 39 -13.72 12.42 28.49
C PRO A 39 -12.84 11.66 29.49
N THR A 40 -13.44 11.02 30.50
CA THR A 40 -12.73 10.22 31.52
C THR A 40 -12.99 8.73 31.29
N ALA A 41 -11.98 7.88 31.54
CA ALA A 41 -12.13 6.43 31.40
C ALA A 41 -13.30 5.88 32.24
N THR A 42 -13.43 6.35 33.48
CA THR A 42 -14.49 5.91 34.40
C THR A 42 -15.87 6.42 33.98
N GLY A 43 -15.94 7.61 33.39
CA GLY A 43 -17.17 8.12 32.77
C GLY A 43 -17.59 7.30 31.55
N LEU A 44 -16.65 7.00 30.64
CA LEU A 44 -16.91 6.15 29.48
C LEU A 44 -17.35 4.74 29.89
N TRP A 45 -16.64 4.11 30.84
CA TRP A 45 -17.02 2.81 31.37
C TRP A 45 -18.45 2.83 31.90
N LYS A 46 -18.78 3.80 32.74
CA LYS A 46 -20.14 3.97 33.28
C LYS A 46 -21.17 4.11 32.15
N GLN A 47 -20.92 4.92 31.12
CA GLN A 47 -21.83 5.05 29.98
C GLN A 47 -21.99 3.75 29.19
N LEU A 48 -21.02 2.85 29.19
CA LEU A 48 -21.12 1.56 28.51
C LEU A 48 -21.92 0.55 29.32
N VAL A 49 -21.68 0.47 30.64
CA VAL A 49 -22.22 -0.61 31.50
C VAL A 49 -23.37 -0.18 32.42
N ASP A 50 -23.79 1.08 32.42
CA ASP A 50 -24.95 1.50 33.22
C ASP A 50 -26.20 0.71 32.78
N PRO A 51 -26.88 0.00 33.70
CA PRO A 51 -27.99 -0.88 33.32
C PRO A 51 -29.29 -0.13 33.01
N TRP A 52 -29.36 1.16 33.30
CA TRP A 52 -30.57 1.97 33.11
C TRP A 52 -30.42 2.93 31.94
N ASP A 53 -29.27 3.61 31.87
CA ASP A 53 -29.01 4.68 30.90
C ASP A 53 -27.77 4.40 30.01
N GLY A 54 -27.16 3.22 30.14
CA GLY A 54 -25.94 2.86 29.42
C GLY A 54 -26.18 2.29 28.03
N ALA A 55 -25.10 2.18 27.25
CA ALA A 55 -25.12 1.77 25.85
C ALA A 55 -25.38 0.27 25.63
N GLY A 56 -25.38 -0.56 26.69
CA GLY A 56 -25.78 -1.97 26.62
C GLY A 56 -24.68 -2.99 26.90
N LEU A 57 -23.43 -2.58 27.13
CA LEU A 57 -22.30 -3.49 27.34
C LEU A 57 -22.47 -4.39 28.58
N ALA A 58 -23.19 -3.94 29.61
CA ALA A 58 -23.49 -4.78 30.77
C ALA A 58 -24.30 -6.04 30.40
N GLY A 59 -25.13 -5.98 29.35
CA GLY A 59 -25.83 -7.15 28.83
C GLY A 59 -24.86 -8.19 28.27
N GLU A 60 -23.84 -7.72 27.56
CA GLU A 60 -22.80 -8.57 26.96
C GLU A 60 -21.91 -9.20 28.02
N VAL A 61 -21.51 -8.44 29.04
CA VAL A 61 -20.76 -8.99 30.19
C VAL A 61 -21.58 -10.08 30.88
N VAL A 62 -22.90 -9.89 31.04
CA VAL A 62 -23.79 -10.92 31.60
C VAL A 62 -23.84 -12.16 30.72
N THR A 63 -23.93 -12.01 29.40
CA THR A 63 -23.94 -13.12 28.44
C THR A 63 -22.63 -13.90 28.52
N ALA A 64 -21.49 -13.21 28.41
CA ALA A 64 -20.17 -13.82 28.44
C ALA A 64 -19.89 -14.57 29.75
N VAL A 65 -20.26 -13.99 30.90
CA VAL A 65 -20.12 -14.67 32.19
C VAL A 65 -20.99 -15.92 32.26
N ARG A 66 -22.21 -15.88 31.72
CA ARG A 66 -23.12 -17.06 31.70
C ARG A 66 -22.58 -18.17 30.81
N GLU A 67 -21.97 -17.84 29.70
CA GLU A 67 -21.30 -18.79 28.81
C GLU A 67 -20.08 -19.41 29.51
N LEU A 68 -19.25 -18.58 30.12
CA LEU A 68 -18.02 -19.01 30.80
C LEU A 68 -18.29 -20.02 31.92
N VAL A 69 -19.40 -19.85 32.66
CA VAL A 69 -19.79 -20.78 33.74
C VAL A 69 -20.77 -21.87 33.31
N ALA A 70 -21.11 -21.96 32.02
CA ALA A 70 -22.08 -22.92 31.51
C ALA A 70 -21.58 -24.37 31.67
N GLY A 71 -22.43 -25.26 32.19
CA GLY A 71 -22.16 -26.71 32.24
C GLY A 71 -21.24 -27.19 33.36
N GLY A 72 -20.68 -26.29 34.19
CA GLY A 72 -19.87 -26.62 35.36
C GLY A 72 -20.65 -26.68 36.68
N THR A 73 -20.05 -27.26 37.74
CA THR A 73 -20.58 -27.11 39.10
C THR A 73 -20.29 -25.70 39.63
N THR A 74 -20.93 -25.29 40.74
CA THR A 74 -20.64 -23.98 41.35
C THR A 74 -19.18 -23.80 41.78
N ALA A 75 -18.50 -24.90 42.14
CA ALA A 75 -17.07 -24.86 42.45
C ALA A 75 -16.23 -24.62 41.18
N ASP A 76 -16.56 -25.30 40.08
CA ASP A 76 -15.89 -25.13 38.79
C ASP A 76 -16.09 -23.71 38.25
N ALA A 77 -17.31 -23.18 38.33
CA ALA A 77 -17.64 -21.81 37.91
C ALA A 77 -16.83 -20.75 38.67
N ARG A 78 -16.58 -20.98 39.97
CA ARG A 78 -15.77 -20.08 40.78
C ARG A 78 -14.31 -20.13 40.38
N THR A 79 -13.74 -21.32 40.22
CA THR A 79 -12.34 -21.50 39.78
C THR A 79 -12.11 -20.87 38.41
N VAL A 80 -13.02 -21.08 37.45
CA VAL A 80 -12.92 -20.49 36.11
C VAL A 80 -12.92 -18.96 36.18
N ILE A 81 -13.77 -18.35 37.02
CA ILE A 81 -13.78 -16.88 37.16
C ILE A 81 -12.54 -16.38 37.91
N GLU A 82 -12.10 -17.06 38.98
CA GLU A 82 -10.87 -16.72 39.72
C GLU A 82 -9.64 -16.73 38.79
N ASP A 83 -9.54 -17.72 37.90
CA ASP A 83 -8.45 -17.82 36.92
C ASP A 83 -8.45 -16.66 35.91
N VAL A 84 -9.61 -16.04 35.65
CA VAL A 84 -9.78 -14.98 34.64
C VAL A 84 -9.58 -13.58 35.23
N VAL A 85 -10.02 -13.33 36.47
CA VAL A 85 -9.98 -11.99 37.08
C VAL A 85 -8.96 -11.79 38.19
N ASP A 86 -8.26 -12.86 38.59
CA ASP A 86 -7.26 -12.85 39.66
C ASP A 86 -7.79 -12.19 40.96
N ASP A 87 -6.97 -11.40 41.66
CA ASP A 87 -7.34 -10.73 42.93
C ASP A 87 -8.07 -9.38 42.74
N ALA A 88 -8.66 -9.13 41.56
CA ALA A 88 -9.35 -7.87 41.26
C ALA A 88 -10.47 -7.57 42.26
N LEU A 89 -10.56 -6.30 42.65
CA LEU A 89 -11.39 -5.77 43.71
C LEU A 89 -11.19 -6.51 45.05
N ASP A 90 -9.92 -6.77 45.43
CA ASP A 90 -9.54 -7.57 46.60
C ASP A 90 -10.23 -8.95 46.61
N GLY A 91 -10.34 -9.57 45.44
CA GLY A 91 -11.01 -10.85 45.19
C GLY A 91 -12.55 -10.80 45.18
N ALA A 92 -13.16 -9.64 45.46
CA ALA A 92 -14.61 -9.50 45.49
C ALA A 92 -15.25 -9.48 44.09
N LEU A 93 -14.48 -9.21 43.03
CA LEU A 93 -15.00 -9.18 41.66
C LEU A 93 -15.54 -10.56 41.22
N VAL A 94 -14.92 -11.65 41.69
CA VAL A 94 -15.36 -13.03 41.44
C VAL A 94 -16.82 -13.23 41.85
N ASP A 95 -17.20 -12.74 43.04
CA ASP A 95 -18.56 -12.88 43.57
C ASP A 95 -19.57 -12.00 42.81
N VAL A 96 -19.12 -10.85 42.29
CA VAL A 96 -19.92 -9.98 41.41
C VAL A 96 -20.22 -10.71 40.11
N LEU A 97 -19.20 -11.24 39.44
CA LEU A 97 -19.37 -11.94 38.16
C LEU A 97 -20.21 -13.22 38.34
N LEU A 98 -19.95 -14.05 39.35
CA LEU A 98 -20.80 -15.21 39.66
C LEU A 98 -22.27 -14.82 39.90
N SER A 99 -22.52 -13.63 40.43
CA SER A 99 -23.89 -13.13 40.63
C SER A 99 -24.57 -12.70 39.32
N LEU A 100 -23.82 -12.33 38.27
CA LEU A 100 -24.36 -12.07 36.92
C LEU A 100 -24.86 -13.35 36.23
N ALA A 101 -24.30 -14.51 36.58
CA ALA A 101 -24.77 -15.80 36.08
C ALA A 101 -26.12 -16.24 36.66
N ARG A 102 -26.62 -15.57 37.71
CA ARG A 102 -27.89 -15.89 38.35
C ARG A 102 -29.10 -15.46 37.51
N ASP A 103 -30.25 -16.00 37.88
CA ASP A 103 -31.54 -15.62 37.28
C ASP A 103 -31.85 -14.14 37.51
N ARG A 104 -32.50 -13.49 36.53
CA ARG A 104 -32.85 -12.07 36.61
C ARG A 104 -33.87 -11.76 37.72
N SER A 105 -34.56 -12.76 38.28
CA SER A 105 -35.41 -12.59 39.45
C SER A 105 -34.63 -12.55 40.78
N ASP A 106 -33.36 -12.94 40.80
CA ASP A 106 -32.51 -12.85 41.99
C ASP A 106 -32.07 -11.39 42.23
N ARG A 107 -32.24 -10.92 43.46
CA ARG A 107 -31.75 -9.60 43.88
C ARG A 107 -30.23 -9.45 43.72
N TRP A 108 -29.49 -10.55 43.83
CA TRP A 108 -28.03 -10.54 43.72
C TRP A 108 -27.56 -10.31 42.28
N PHE A 109 -28.33 -10.76 41.29
CA PHE A 109 -28.12 -10.42 39.89
C PHE A 109 -28.16 -8.89 39.70
N TRP A 110 -29.24 -8.25 40.13
CA TRP A 110 -29.38 -6.80 40.00
C TRP A 110 -28.38 -6.01 40.82
N LYS A 111 -27.96 -6.54 41.98
CA LYS A 111 -26.89 -5.92 42.77
C LYS A 111 -25.55 -5.97 42.04
N ALA A 112 -25.23 -7.08 41.39
CA ALA A 112 -24.01 -7.22 40.60
C ALA A 112 -24.03 -6.32 39.36
N VAL A 113 -25.15 -6.30 38.63
CA VAL A 113 -25.37 -5.40 37.50
C VAL A 113 -25.22 -3.92 37.91
N ALA A 114 -25.74 -3.51 39.07
CA ALA A 114 -25.57 -2.17 39.60
C ALA A 114 -24.17 -1.86 40.15
N THR A 115 -23.32 -2.88 40.31
CA THR A 115 -21.94 -2.74 40.80
C THR A 115 -20.97 -2.45 39.64
N LEU A 116 -21.22 -2.97 38.44
CA LEU A 116 -20.37 -2.76 37.26
C LEU A 116 -20.04 -1.27 37.01
N PRO A 117 -21.00 -0.32 37.03
CA PRO A 117 -20.70 1.09 36.74
C PRO A 117 -19.95 1.81 37.86
N GLN A 118 -19.72 1.14 39.01
CA GLN A 118 -18.97 1.66 40.15
C GLN A 118 -17.50 1.22 40.14
N LEU A 119 -17.10 0.37 39.19
CA LEU A 119 -15.70 -0.02 38.98
C LEU A 119 -14.92 1.16 38.36
N GLY A 120 -13.61 1.23 38.59
CA GLY A 120 -12.76 2.29 38.03
C GLY A 120 -12.64 3.51 38.93
N ASN A 121 -13.70 3.85 39.66
CA ASN A 121 -13.69 4.91 40.66
C ASN A 121 -14.79 4.70 41.69
N GLY A 122 -14.42 4.72 42.97
CA GLY A 122 -15.37 4.69 44.07
C GLY A 122 -15.06 3.57 45.06
N ARG A 123 -16.11 3.11 45.76
CA ARG A 123 -16.02 2.03 46.74
C ARG A 123 -17.11 0.96 46.60
N PRO A 124 -17.18 0.25 45.46
CA PRO A 124 -18.14 -0.83 45.30
C PRO A 124 -17.99 -1.85 46.43
N MET A 125 -19.09 -2.13 47.11
CA MET A 125 -19.14 -3.06 48.26
C MET A 125 -18.16 -2.72 49.42
N GLY A 126 -17.66 -1.48 49.47
CA GLY A 126 -16.70 -1.01 50.49
C GLY A 126 -15.23 -1.12 50.09
N PHE A 127 -14.91 -1.86 49.04
CA PHE A 127 -13.55 -2.03 48.49
C PHE A 127 -13.20 -0.85 47.59
N ARG A 128 -11.96 -0.37 47.64
CA ARG A 128 -11.53 0.72 46.76
C ARG A 128 -11.37 0.15 45.36
N SER A 129 -12.03 0.76 44.38
CA SER A 129 -11.88 0.33 42.99
C SER A 129 -11.04 1.30 42.16
N ASP A 130 -10.27 0.75 41.24
CA ASP A 130 -9.49 1.46 40.24
C ASP A 130 -9.70 0.87 38.82
N LEU A 131 -8.95 1.40 37.84
CA LEU A 131 -9.10 1.01 36.44
C LEU A 131 -8.65 -0.43 36.15
N GLU A 132 -7.81 -1.05 36.99
CA GLU A 132 -7.43 -2.45 36.82
C GLU A 132 -8.66 -3.35 37.06
N ASP A 133 -9.54 -3.00 37.99
CA ASP A 133 -10.80 -3.72 38.20
C ASP A 133 -11.75 -3.62 36.99
N VAL A 134 -11.70 -2.50 36.25
CA VAL A 134 -12.47 -2.34 35.00
C VAL A 134 -11.92 -3.27 33.93
N HIS A 135 -10.59 -3.34 33.78
CA HIS A 135 -9.96 -4.27 32.85
C HIS A 135 -10.27 -5.73 33.21
N ALA A 136 -10.21 -6.09 34.50
CA ALA A 136 -10.59 -7.41 34.98
C ALA A 136 -12.07 -7.74 34.73
N ALA A 137 -12.97 -6.75 34.81
CA ALA A 137 -14.38 -6.95 34.50
C ALA A 137 -14.68 -7.16 33.00
N ILE A 138 -13.74 -6.78 32.11
CA ILE A 138 -13.81 -7.05 30.67
C ILE A 138 -13.37 -8.49 30.35
N ALA A 139 -12.50 -9.09 31.18
CA ALA A 139 -11.89 -10.40 30.91
C ALA A 139 -12.88 -11.54 30.56
N PRO A 140 -14.08 -11.66 31.16
CA PRO A 140 -15.06 -12.65 30.72
C PRO A 140 -15.48 -12.53 29.25
N LEU A 141 -15.52 -11.30 28.70
CA LEU A 141 -15.83 -11.08 27.28
C LEU A 141 -14.70 -11.56 26.37
N VAL A 142 -13.45 -11.50 26.82
CA VAL A 142 -12.28 -12.00 26.05
C VAL A 142 -12.35 -13.52 25.89
N GLU A 143 -12.84 -14.23 26.92
CA GLU A 143 -12.99 -15.69 26.92
C GLU A 143 -14.29 -16.17 26.25
N SER A 144 -15.21 -15.26 25.91
CA SER A 144 -16.46 -15.60 25.24
C SER A 144 -16.26 -15.78 23.73
N ASP A 145 -17.01 -16.72 23.15
CA ASP A 145 -17.09 -16.88 21.68
C ASP A 145 -17.94 -15.76 21.04
N HIS A 146 -18.59 -14.91 21.85
CA HIS A 146 -19.36 -13.76 21.42
C HIS A 146 -18.52 -12.48 21.45
N THR A 147 -18.40 -11.81 20.29
CA THR A 147 -17.71 -10.52 20.17
C THR A 147 -18.73 -9.41 19.89
N PRO A 148 -19.05 -8.55 20.87
CA PRO A 148 -19.96 -7.43 20.64
C PRO A 148 -19.29 -6.31 19.82
N THR A 149 -20.07 -5.60 19.02
CA THR A 149 -19.61 -4.40 18.31
C THR A 149 -20.01 -3.14 19.06
N VAL A 150 -19.03 -2.29 19.40
CA VAL A 150 -19.23 -1.07 20.19
C VAL A 150 -18.71 0.13 19.42
N SER A 151 -19.58 1.10 19.14
CA SER A 151 -19.18 2.37 18.53
C SER A 151 -19.00 3.46 19.60
N ILE A 152 -17.82 4.07 19.63
CA ILE A 152 -17.46 5.12 20.59
C ILE A 152 -16.98 6.33 19.79
N ARG A 153 -17.62 7.49 19.91
CA ARG A 153 -17.08 8.72 19.31
C ARG A 153 -15.88 9.24 20.10
N LEU A 154 -14.94 9.94 19.48
CA LEU A 154 -13.94 10.67 20.26
C LEU A 154 -14.62 11.85 20.99
N PRO A 155 -14.43 12.03 22.31
CA PRO A 155 -15.10 13.10 23.06
C PRO A 155 -14.83 14.50 22.48
N ASP A 156 -15.84 15.37 22.49
CA ASP A 156 -15.65 16.77 22.11
C ASP A 156 -14.71 17.46 23.12
N GLY A 157 -13.74 18.24 22.62
CA GLY A 157 -12.72 18.86 23.47
C GLY A 157 -11.74 17.88 24.11
N PHE A 158 -11.67 16.62 23.64
CA PHE A 158 -10.76 15.61 24.21
C PHE A 158 -9.29 16.07 24.28
N ARG A 159 -8.85 16.91 23.34
CA ARG A 159 -7.49 17.46 23.31
C ARG A 159 -7.19 18.40 24.49
N ASP A 160 -8.21 19.05 25.04
CA ASP A 160 -8.11 20.03 26.13
C ASP A 160 -8.08 19.37 27.52
N VAL A 161 -8.44 18.08 27.60
CA VAL A 161 -8.40 17.26 28.82
C VAL A 161 -6.95 17.01 29.23
N ASP A 162 -6.64 16.87 30.53
CA ASP A 162 -5.25 16.63 30.95
C ASP A 162 -4.68 15.32 30.40
N ALA A 163 -3.36 15.28 30.24
CA ALA A 163 -2.68 14.17 29.56
C ALA A 163 -2.94 12.81 30.21
N GLU A 164 -3.01 12.72 31.54
CA GLU A 164 -3.16 11.44 32.24
C GLU A 164 -4.59 10.89 32.10
N THR A 165 -5.58 11.78 32.15
CA THR A 165 -6.97 11.42 31.85
C THR A 165 -7.12 10.93 30.41
N ARG A 166 -6.48 11.60 29.43
CA ARG A 166 -6.50 11.14 28.01
C ARG A 166 -5.86 9.76 27.84
N ARG A 167 -4.72 9.50 28.49
CA ARG A 167 -4.07 8.18 28.48
C ARG A 167 -4.96 7.09 29.06
N SER A 168 -5.55 7.36 30.22
CA SER A 168 -6.45 6.42 30.90
C SER A 168 -7.64 6.08 30.02
N TRP A 169 -8.21 7.08 29.34
CA TRP A 169 -9.32 6.90 28.40
C TRP A 169 -8.92 6.04 27.20
N CYS A 170 -7.76 6.33 26.60
CA CYS A 170 -7.20 5.56 25.48
C CYS A 170 -6.95 4.09 25.85
N ARG A 171 -6.38 3.85 27.03
CA ARG A 171 -6.10 2.49 27.53
C ARG A 171 -7.37 1.69 27.81
N LEU A 172 -8.43 2.32 28.31
CA LEU A 172 -9.72 1.66 28.44
C LEU A 172 -10.28 1.24 27.08
N VAL A 173 -10.20 2.11 26.07
CA VAL A 173 -10.62 1.78 24.69
C VAL A 173 -9.80 0.63 24.13
N ALA A 174 -8.48 0.61 24.38
CA ALA A 174 -7.60 -0.48 24.00
C ALA A 174 -7.98 -1.81 24.70
N ALA A 175 -8.23 -1.78 26.01
CA ALA A 175 -8.67 -2.95 26.78
C ALA A 175 -10.02 -3.50 26.28
N LEU A 176 -10.96 -2.62 25.92
CA LEU A 176 -12.23 -3.02 25.30
C LEU A 176 -12.02 -3.66 23.92
N GLY A 177 -11.02 -3.20 23.15
CA GLY A 177 -10.64 -3.77 21.86
C GLY A 177 -10.21 -5.23 21.92
N LYS A 178 -9.72 -5.72 23.07
CA LYS A 178 -9.41 -7.15 23.25
C LYS A 178 -10.65 -8.05 23.35
N ALA A 179 -11.80 -7.47 23.64
CA ALA A 179 -13.04 -8.20 23.92
C ALA A 179 -14.15 -7.93 22.89
N ALA A 180 -14.04 -6.83 22.14
CA ALA A 180 -15.10 -6.30 21.30
C ALA A 180 -14.54 -5.74 19.97
N ASP A 181 -15.40 -5.67 18.94
CA ASP A 181 -15.15 -4.87 17.73
C ASP A 181 -15.41 -3.39 18.08
N ILE A 182 -14.34 -2.66 18.42
CA ILE A 182 -14.43 -1.24 18.78
C ILE A 182 -14.32 -0.37 17.54
N ARG A 183 -15.39 0.36 17.24
CA ARG A 183 -15.47 1.36 16.17
C ARG A 183 -15.25 2.74 16.78
N LEU A 184 -13.98 3.18 16.86
CA LEU A 184 -13.64 4.51 17.36
C LEU A 184 -13.94 5.56 16.27
N VAL A 185 -15.00 6.35 16.47
CA VAL A 185 -15.49 7.34 15.52
C VAL A 185 -14.73 8.65 15.71
N CYS A 186 -13.81 8.97 14.80
CA CYS A 186 -13.02 10.18 14.85
C CYS A 186 -12.69 10.71 13.45
N SER A 187 -12.43 12.01 13.33
CA SER A 187 -12.00 12.57 12.04
C SER A 187 -10.59 12.07 11.68
N GLY A 188 -10.20 12.15 10.39
CA GLY A 188 -8.82 11.85 10.00
C GLY A 188 -7.77 12.72 10.73
N VAL A 189 -8.14 13.95 11.08
CA VAL A 189 -7.30 14.87 11.87
C VAL A 189 -7.17 14.38 13.32
N ASP A 190 -8.24 13.84 13.89
CA ASP A 190 -8.21 13.28 15.24
C ASP A 190 -7.42 11.97 15.30
N ARG A 191 -7.56 11.08 14.31
CA ARG A 191 -6.73 9.87 14.20
C ARG A 191 -5.25 10.23 14.11
N ALA A 192 -4.88 11.19 13.25
CA ALA A 192 -3.49 11.66 13.14
C ALA A 192 -2.98 12.26 14.47
N TRP A 193 -3.82 13.00 15.18
CA TRP A 193 -3.47 13.57 16.49
C TRP A 193 -3.27 12.49 17.56
N LEU A 194 -4.15 11.48 17.61
CA LEU A 194 -4.04 10.32 18.50
C LEU A 194 -2.79 9.49 18.15
N ALA A 195 -2.49 9.32 16.86
CA ALA A 195 -1.27 8.63 16.41
C ALA A 195 0.02 9.37 16.79
N HIS A 196 -0.04 10.68 16.97
CA HIS A 196 1.10 11.47 17.43
C HIS A 196 1.26 11.43 18.96
N HIS A 197 0.16 11.58 19.71
CA HIS A 197 0.22 11.80 21.17
C HIS A 197 -0.08 10.57 22.02
N HIS A 198 -0.80 9.60 21.46
CA HIS A 198 -1.37 8.45 22.16
C HIS A 198 -1.13 7.11 21.43
N ARG A 199 -0.11 7.07 20.56
CA ARG A 199 0.39 5.82 19.95
C ARG A 199 0.77 4.75 20.97
N ASP A 200 1.20 5.20 22.14
CA ASP A 200 1.54 4.32 23.26
C ASP A 200 0.31 3.74 23.99
N ASP A 201 -0.85 4.35 23.81
CA ASP A 201 -2.05 4.10 24.60
C ASP A 201 -3.21 3.50 23.76
N LEU A 202 -3.08 3.45 22.43
CA LEU A 202 -4.09 2.93 21.50
C LEU A 202 -3.44 2.01 20.45
N PRO A 203 -3.99 0.81 20.21
CA PRO A 203 -3.47 -0.12 19.21
C PRO A 203 -3.80 0.32 17.78
N GLY A 204 -2.88 0.16 16.83
CA GLY A 204 -3.13 0.38 15.40
C GLY A 204 -3.49 1.81 15.01
N VAL A 205 -3.42 2.78 15.93
CA VAL A 205 -3.77 4.19 15.66
C VAL A 205 -2.89 4.81 14.58
N SER A 206 -1.68 4.30 14.44
CA SER A 206 -0.68 4.76 13.48
C SER A 206 -0.72 4.02 12.13
N ASP A 207 -1.47 2.92 12.05
CA ASP A 207 -1.65 2.19 10.80
C ASP A 207 -2.46 3.04 9.84
N ARG A 208 -1.90 3.27 8.64
CA ARG A 208 -2.55 4.04 7.57
C ARG A 208 -3.44 3.19 6.67
N SER A 209 -3.41 1.87 6.86
CA SER A 209 -4.05 0.88 6.02
C SER A 209 -4.70 -0.17 6.92
N ASP A 210 -6.03 -0.32 6.86
CA ASP A 210 -6.76 -1.43 7.51
C ASP A 210 -6.68 -2.73 6.68
N SER A 211 -5.70 -2.84 5.77
CA SER A 211 -5.48 -4.03 4.95
C SER A 211 -4.71 -5.05 5.77
N GLY A 212 -5.42 -6.07 6.26
CA GLY A 212 -4.80 -7.27 6.79
C GLY A 212 -3.80 -7.90 5.80
N LEU A 213 -2.95 -8.81 6.30
CA LEU A 213 -2.10 -9.65 5.48
C LEU A 213 -2.95 -10.41 4.45
N ASP A 214 -2.61 -10.26 3.18
CA ASP A 214 -3.05 -11.16 2.12
C ASP A 214 -2.31 -12.51 2.20
N GLU A 215 -2.68 -13.48 1.35
CA GLU A 215 -2.08 -14.82 1.37
C GLU A 215 -0.56 -14.81 1.08
N GLU A 216 -0.06 -13.85 0.31
CA GLU A 216 1.37 -13.73 0.00
C GLU A 216 2.15 -13.14 1.19
N ALA A 217 1.61 -12.13 1.86
CA ALA A 217 2.15 -11.52 3.06
C ALA A 217 2.11 -12.47 4.27
N LEU A 218 1.04 -13.27 4.40
CA LEU A 218 0.94 -14.36 5.37
C LEU A 218 2.03 -15.42 5.12
N THR A 219 2.26 -15.80 3.86
CA THR A 219 3.32 -16.75 3.49
C THR A 219 4.73 -16.20 3.77
N ALA A 220 4.96 -14.91 3.54
CA ALA A 220 6.22 -14.25 3.87
C ALA A 220 6.45 -14.19 5.39
N ALA A 221 5.42 -13.85 6.16
CA ALA A 221 5.44 -13.84 7.63
C ALA A 221 5.72 -15.24 8.20
N LEU A 222 5.13 -16.30 7.61
CA LEU A 222 5.41 -17.71 7.96
C LEU A 222 6.87 -18.13 7.71
N SER A 223 7.57 -17.46 6.79
CA SER A 223 9.00 -17.73 6.53
C SER A 223 9.95 -17.09 7.56
N VAL A 224 9.45 -16.10 8.31
CA VAL A 224 10.21 -15.34 9.31
C VAL A 224 9.88 -15.82 10.73
N VAL A 225 8.60 -16.11 10.99
CA VAL A 225 8.13 -16.48 12.32
C VAL A 225 8.10 -18.01 12.46
N ASP A 226 9.16 -18.56 13.03
CA ASP A 226 9.18 -19.98 13.43
C ASP A 226 8.20 -20.23 14.59
N ALA A 227 7.41 -21.30 14.48
CA ALA A 227 6.51 -21.76 15.54
C ALA A 227 7.27 -21.98 16.87
N GLY A 228 6.80 -21.35 17.96
CA GLY A 228 7.46 -21.39 19.28
C GLY A 228 8.82 -20.67 19.35
N GLY A 229 9.21 -19.97 18.28
CA GLY A 229 10.44 -19.19 18.19
C GLY A 229 10.36 -17.87 18.96
N ARG A 230 11.48 -17.13 18.97
CA ARG A 230 11.55 -15.82 19.66
C ARG A 230 10.67 -14.77 18.98
N HIS A 231 10.57 -14.81 17.65
CA HIS A 231 9.67 -13.97 16.86
C HIS A 231 8.21 -14.17 17.28
N ALA A 232 7.76 -15.42 17.36
CA ALA A 232 6.42 -15.75 17.85
C ALA A 232 6.19 -15.26 19.28
N ARG A 233 7.17 -15.47 20.18
CA ARG A 233 7.09 -15.00 21.57
C ARG A 233 7.06 -13.47 21.69
N THR A 234 7.77 -12.72 20.83
CA THR A 234 7.69 -11.25 20.79
C THR A 234 6.30 -10.78 20.36
N LEU A 235 5.71 -11.42 19.34
CA LEU A 235 4.34 -11.13 18.90
C LEU A 235 3.31 -11.49 19.97
N SER A 236 3.49 -12.60 20.71
CA SER A 236 2.62 -12.94 21.84
C SER A 236 2.68 -11.90 22.96
N LEU A 237 3.89 -11.45 23.35
CA LEU A 237 4.04 -10.42 24.39
C LEU A 237 3.38 -9.08 23.99
N LEU A 238 3.47 -8.70 22.71
CA LEU A 238 2.78 -7.52 22.20
C LEU A 238 1.26 -7.72 22.19
N ALA A 239 0.78 -8.85 21.68
CA ALA A 239 -0.65 -9.18 21.62
C ALA A 239 -1.31 -9.31 23.01
N GLU A 240 -0.54 -9.72 24.01
CA GLU A 240 -0.95 -9.81 25.43
C GLU A 240 -1.01 -8.43 26.11
N GLU A 241 -0.35 -7.40 25.59
CA GLU A 241 -0.44 -6.02 26.11
C GLU A 241 -1.69 -5.31 25.57
N ASP A 242 -2.43 -4.59 26.43
CA ASP A 242 -3.67 -3.87 26.03
C ASP A 242 -3.44 -2.92 24.86
N THR A 243 -2.32 -2.20 24.87
CA THR A 243 -1.98 -1.18 23.86
C THR A 243 -1.20 -1.74 22.68
N GLU A 244 -0.97 -3.06 22.66
CA GLU A 244 -0.18 -3.75 21.64
C GLU A 244 1.24 -3.20 21.46
N THR A 245 1.74 -2.48 22.46
CA THR A 245 2.97 -1.69 22.38
C THR A 245 3.88 -1.99 23.57
N LEU A 246 5.16 -2.26 23.30
CA LEU A 246 6.17 -2.52 24.32
C LEU A 246 7.43 -1.68 24.12
N ALA A 247 8.02 -1.25 25.25
CA ALA A 247 9.34 -0.64 25.24
C ALA A 247 10.46 -1.67 25.02
N TYR A 248 11.53 -1.30 24.31
CA TYR A 248 12.69 -2.17 24.10
C TYR A 248 13.33 -2.62 25.42
N SER A 249 13.24 -1.81 26.49
CA SER A 249 13.73 -2.19 27.82
C SER A 249 12.98 -3.40 28.40
N ARG A 250 11.65 -3.47 28.23
CA ARG A 250 10.81 -4.60 28.64
C ARG A 250 11.10 -5.84 27.79
N LEU A 251 11.29 -5.66 26.48
CA LEU A 251 11.73 -6.78 25.62
C LEU A 251 13.13 -7.29 26.00
N TYR A 252 14.07 -6.43 26.39
CA TYR A 252 15.39 -6.89 26.84
C TYR A 252 15.36 -7.65 28.17
N SER A 253 14.39 -7.39 29.05
CA SER A 253 14.24 -8.16 30.30
C SER A 253 13.58 -9.51 30.07
N GLU A 254 12.66 -9.62 29.11
CA GLU A 254 11.94 -10.89 28.88
C GLU A 254 12.73 -11.97 28.15
N PHE A 255 13.76 -11.59 27.39
CA PHE A 255 14.61 -12.55 26.68
C PHE A 255 15.97 -12.68 27.35
N SER A 256 16.39 -13.93 27.61
CA SER A 256 17.72 -14.26 28.16
C SER A 256 18.89 -14.13 27.17
N VAL A 257 18.70 -13.40 26.07
CA VAL A 257 19.70 -13.20 25.01
C VAL A 257 20.25 -11.78 25.01
N GLY A 258 21.40 -11.57 24.36
CA GLY A 258 21.98 -10.24 24.24
C GLY A 258 21.07 -9.24 23.51
N ARG A 259 21.15 -7.96 23.89
CA ARG A 259 20.36 -6.85 23.30
C ARG A 259 20.42 -6.80 21.77
N SER A 260 21.57 -7.17 21.18
CA SER A 260 21.75 -7.24 19.72
C SER A 260 20.84 -8.30 19.08
N ARG A 261 20.62 -9.44 19.75
CA ARG A 261 19.75 -10.50 19.23
C ARG A 261 18.27 -10.11 19.33
N VAL A 262 17.86 -9.43 20.39
CA VAL A 262 16.49 -8.86 20.51
C VAL A 262 16.23 -7.82 19.41
N ARG A 263 17.21 -6.94 19.13
CA ARG A 263 17.11 -5.99 18.01
C ARG A 263 17.00 -6.66 16.66
N GLN A 264 17.73 -7.77 16.45
CA GLN A 264 17.63 -8.55 15.23
C GLN A 264 16.24 -9.16 15.07
N VAL A 265 15.71 -9.80 16.11
CA VAL A 265 14.34 -10.36 16.09
C VAL A 265 13.30 -9.27 15.75
N ILE A 266 13.42 -8.09 16.35
CA ILE A 266 12.52 -6.96 16.04
C ILE A 266 12.73 -6.47 14.60
N SER A 267 13.96 -6.39 14.11
CA SER A 267 14.25 -6.01 12.72
C SER A 267 13.62 -7.00 11.73
N ASP A 268 13.76 -8.29 11.99
CA ASP A 268 13.17 -9.34 11.16
C ASP A 268 11.63 -9.24 11.13
N LEU A 269 11.00 -8.90 12.27
CA LEU A 269 9.55 -8.67 12.37
C LEU A 269 9.09 -7.37 11.67
N VAL A 270 9.90 -6.31 11.68
CA VAL A 270 9.64 -5.08 10.91
C VAL A 270 9.75 -5.36 9.41
N ASP A 271 10.75 -6.13 9.00
CA ASP A 271 10.95 -6.50 7.59
C ASP A 271 9.80 -7.39 7.06
N ALA A 272 9.09 -8.09 7.97
CA ALA A 272 7.89 -8.87 7.68
C ALA A 272 6.57 -8.07 7.85
N ASP A 273 6.66 -6.78 8.17
CA ASP A 273 5.53 -5.88 8.42
C ASP A 273 4.57 -6.34 9.54
N LEU A 274 5.09 -7.11 10.51
CA LEU A 274 4.33 -7.61 11.66
C LEU A 274 4.42 -6.67 12.87
N VAL A 275 5.43 -5.81 12.91
CA VAL A 275 5.61 -4.80 13.97
C VAL A 275 6.20 -3.52 13.40
N ALA A 276 5.90 -2.38 14.03
CA ALA A 276 6.51 -1.10 13.73
C ALA A 276 7.36 -0.61 14.92
N THR A 277 8.45 0.14 14.65
CA THR A 277 9.26 0.74 15.72
C THR A 277 9.18 2.26 15.72
N PHE A 278 9.11 2.85 16.91
CA PHE A 278 9.02 4.30 17.07
C PHE A 278 9.69 4.78 18.37
N GLY A 279 9.75 6.10 18.57
CA GLY A 279 10.40 6.73 19.71
C GLY A 279 11.91 6.98 19.52
N SER A 280 12.50 7.75 20.44
CA SER A 280 13.90 8.14 20.37
C SER A 280 14.84 6.98 20.72
N SER A 281 16.15 7.12 20.46
CA SER A 281 17.15 6.08 20.73
C SER A 281 17.20 5.61 22.20
N GLN A 282 16.78 6.45 23.15
CA GLN A 282 16.71 6.13 24.58
C GLN A 282 15.34 5.65 25.07
N ASN A 283 14.28 5.87 24.28
CA ASN A 283 12.91 5.46 24.60
C ASN A 283 12.26 4.76 23.40
N ARG A 284 13.00 3.81 22.82
CA ARG A 284 12.57 3.09 21.62
C ARG A 284 11.48 2.08 22.00
N ARG A 285 10.44 2.00 21.18
CA ARG A 285 9.26 1.14 21.36
C ARG A 285 8.96 0.34 20.09
N VAL A 286 8.16 -0.70 20.27
CA VAL A 286 7.66 -1.61 19.24
C VAL A 286 6.14 -1.71 19.40
N GLU A 287 5.39 -1.57 18.32
CA GLU A 287 3.93 -1.69 18.24
C GLU A 287 3.59 -2.85 17.28
N LEU A 288 2.56 -3.63 17.61
CA LEU A 288 2.00 -4.64 16.71
C LEU A 288 1.24 -3.94 15.58
N THR A 289 1.50 -4.30 14.33
CA THR A 289 0.70 -3.81 13.20
C THR A 289 -0.58 -4.62 13.08
N SER A 290 -1.58 -4.10 12.37
CA SER A 290 -2.77 -4.83 11.93
C SER A 290 -2.42 -6.17 11.25
N GLY A 291 -1.40 -6.18 10.39
CA GLY A 291 -0.87 -7.42 9.80
C GLY A 291 -0.28 -8.38 10.83
N GLY A 292 0.45 -7.85 11.82
CA GLY A 292 0.96 -8.61 12.96
C GLY A 292 -0.14 -9.22 13.84
N ARG A 293 -1.23 -8.47 14.07
CA ARG A 293 -2.42 -8.91 14.82
C ARG A 293 -3.14 -10.05 14.11
N GLN A 294 -3.39 -9.91 12.82
CA GLN A 294 -4.01 -10.97 12.02
C GLN A 294 -3.12 -12.22 11.93
N PHE A 295 -1.80 -12.04 11.76
CA PHE A 295 -0.85 -13.16 11.80
C PHE A 295 -0.88 -13.89 13.14
N TYR A 296 -0.91 -13.13 14.24
CA TYR A 296 -1.00 -13.70 15.58
C TYR A 296 -2.28 -14.54 15.72
N GLU A 297 -3.42 -14.05 15.29
CA GLU A 297 -4.70 -14.77 15.40
C GLU A 297 -4.77 -15.99 14.48
N ALA A 298 -4.41 -15.83 13.21
CA ALA A 298 -4.53 -16.87 12.20
C ALA A 298 -3.51 -18.00 12.40
N GLU A 299 -2.30 -17.68 12.85
CA GLU A 299 -1.19 -18.63 12.90
C GLU A 299 -0.71 -18.91 14.31
N ILE A 300 -0.38 -17.91 15.12
CA ILE A 300 0.25 -18.15 16.44
C ILE A 300 -0.78 -18.67 17.46
N ALA A 301 -1.95 -18.04 17.53
CA ALA A 301 -3.04 -18.42 18.42
C ALA A 301 -3.63 -19.78 18.01
N VAL A 302 -3.79 -20.03 16.70
CA VAL A 302 -4.24 -21.32 16.16
C VAL A 302 -3.19 -22.42 16.38
N GLN A 303 -1.89 -22.15 16.21
CA GLN A 303 -0.82 -23.11 16.51
C GLN A 303 -0.70 -23.41 18.00
N ARG A 304 -0.96 -22.45 18.90
CA ARG A 304 -1.07 -22.71 20.34
C ARG A 304 -2.25 -23.63 20.65
N ARG A 305 -3.42 -23.40 20.03
CA ARG A 305 -4.61 -24.25 20.13
C ARG A 305 -4.42 -25.65 19.48
N LEU A 306 -3.61 -25.76 18.43
CA LEU A 306 -3.29 -27.02 17.72
C LEU A 306 -2.15 -27.82 18.38
N GLY A 307 -1.15 -27.14 18.96
CA GLY A 307 -0.04 -27.75 19.69
C GLY A 307 -0.49 -28.46 20.96
N GLU A 308 -1.64 -28.05 21.51
CA GLU A 308 -2.36 -28.75 22.57
C GLU A 308 -3.16 -29.97 22.07
N ARG A 309 -3.30 -30.17 20.74
CA ARG A 309 -4.28 -31.12 20.18
C ARG A 309 -3.83 -32.22 19.22
N VAL A 310 -2.62 -32.28 18.65
CA VAL A 310 -2.27 -33.44 17.78
C VAL A 310 -0.80 -33.86 17.85
N SER A 311 -0.58 -35.02 18.49
CA SER A 311 0.46 -36.00 18.15
C SER A 311 -0.13 -37.00 17.12
N ASP A 312 0.28 -36.95 15.85
CA ASP A 312 0.49 -38.10 14.93
C ASP A 312 0.55 -37.66 13.43
N PRO A 313 1.33 -38.34 12.55
CA PRO A 313 1.59 -37.91 11.17
C PRO A 313 0.99 -38.80 10.06
N GLY A 314 0.85 -38.22 8.85
CA GLY A 314 0.69 -38.89 7.54
C GLY A 314 -0.66 -38.64 6.83
N LYS A 315 -0.81 -38.63 5.50
CA LYS A 315 -0.01 -39.17 4.37
C LYS A 315 -0.35 -38.47 3.03
N LEU A 316 0.55 -38.67 2.06
CA LEU A 316 0.45 -38.41 0.60
C LEU A 316 -0.65 -39.23 -0.13
N SER A 317 -1.12 -38.72 -1.29
CA SER A 317 -1.42 -39.51 -2.50
C SER A 317 -1.60 -38.66 -3.77
N ASN A 318 -1.09 -39.17 -4.90
CA ASN A 318 -1.18 -38.69 -6.28
C ASN A 318 -2.55 -38.99 -6.94
N ASP A 319 -2.96 -38.23 -7.97
CA ASP A 319 -2.87 -38.61 -9.41
C ASP A 319 -3.87 -37.87 -10.35
N SER A 320 -3.32 -37.52 -11.54
CA SER A 320 -3.92 -37.68 -12.89
C SER A 320 -4.27 -36.42 -13.72
N ARG A 321 -3.63 -36.40 -14.90
CA ARG A 321 -3.70 -35.47 -16.03
C ARG A 321 -4.95 -35.68 -16.88
N VAL A 322 -5.45 -34.61 -17.54
CA VAL A 322 -5.95 -34.65 -18.93
C VAL A 322 -5.80 -33.27 -19.60
N THR A 323 -5.07 -33.20 -20.72
CA THR A 323 -5.22 -32.20 -21.80
C THR A 323 -6.00 -32.87 -22.93
N PRO A 324 -6.95 -32.18 -23.62
CA PRO A 324 -6.64 -31.83 -25.02
C PRO A 324 -7.38 -30.60 -25.64
N ARG A 325 -6.60 -29.87 -26.48
CA ARG A 325 -6.85 -29.39 -27.86
C ARG A 325 -7.62 -28.08 -28.19
N THR A 326 -6.83 -27.12 -28.66
CA THR A 326 -6.80 -26.36 -29.94
C THR A 326 -7.90 -26.53 -31.02
N HIS A 327 -8.49 -25.38 -31.43
CA HIS A 327 -8.78 -24.82 -32.79
C HIS A 327 -10.01 -23.88 -32.69
N GLY A 328 -10.16 -22.76 -33.41
CA GLY A 328 -9.52 -22.32 -34.65
C GLY A 328 -9.77 -20.83 -35.00
N GLU A 329 -9.61 -20.56 -36.30
CA GLU A 329 -9.13 -19.36 -36.98
C GLU A 329 -10.17 -18.25 -37.29
N ALA A 330 -9.62 -17.13 -37.82
CA ALA A 330 -10.20 -16.03 -38.64
C ALA A 330 -10.52 -14.71 -37.87
N ALA A 331 -10.19 -13.50 -38.33
CA ALA A 331 -9.75 -13.00 -39.65
C ALA A 331 -8.95 -11.67 -39.53
N ASP A 332 -8.09 -11.39 -40.51
CA ASP A 332 -7.29 -10.14 -40.67
C ASP A 332 -8.11 -8.95 -41.20
N PRO A 333 -7.80 -7.69 -40.80
CA PRO A 333 -8.16 -6.48 -41.52
C PRO A 333 -6.98 -5.90 -42.36
N PRO A 334 -7.25 -4.97 -43.31
CA PRO A 334 -6.55 -4.91 -44.60
C PRO A 334 -5.24 -4.12 -44.61
N GLU A 335 -4.36 -4.54 -45.53
CA GLU A 335 -3.14 -3.84 -45.97
C GLU A 335 -3.44 -2.42 -46.48
N THR A 336 -2.90 -1.41 -45.80
CA THR A 336 -2.63 -0.10 -46.38
C THR A 336 -1.17 -0.04 -46.85
N ALA A 337 -1.01 0.36 -48.12
CA ALA A 337 0.26 0.52 -48.80
C ALA A 337 1.24 1.44 -48.04
N PRO A 338 2.57 1.21 -48.14
CA PRO A 338 3.55 1.99 -47.40
C PRO A 338 3.59 3.44 -47.92
N PRO A 339 3.46 4.46 -47.05
CA PRO A 339 3.70 5.82 -47.47
C PRO A 339 5.19 6.00 -47.81
N SER A 340 5.44 6.75 -48.88
CA SER A 340 6.73 7.29 -49.30
C SER A 340 7.57 7.72 -48.10
N THR A 341 8.88 7.43 -48.12
CA THR A 341 9.91 7.79 -47.12
C THR A 341 9.68 9.17 -46.49
N ALA A 342 8.84 9.21 -45.46
CA ALA A 342 8.65 10.37 -44.63
C ALA A 342 9.90 10.52 -43.78
N ASP A 343 10.35 11.76 -43.59
CA ASP A 343 11.37 12.05 -42.59
C ASP A 343 10.86 11.53 -41.23
N ARG A 344 11.42 10.40 -40.78
CA ARG A 344 11.10 9.74 -39.50
C ARG A 344 11.19 10.71 -38.32
N TYR A 345 11.97 11.80 -38.48
CA TYR A 345 12.20 12.78 -37.44
C TYR A 345 11.16 13.90 -37.39
N ARG A 346 10.26 13.96 -38.36
CA ARG A 346 9.03 14.76 -38.26
C ARG A 346 8.08 14.10 -37.25
N LEU A 347 7.31 14.89 -36.51
CA LEU A 347 6.25 14.32 -35.68
C LEU A 347 5.15 13.76 -36.61
N PRO A 348 4.79 12.47 -36.50
CA PRO A 348 3.64 11.92 -37.22
C PRO A 348 2.34 12.63 -36.83
N SER A 349 1.41 12.75 -37.78
CA SER A 349 0.07 13.34 -37.56
C SER A 349 -0.87 12.42 -36.77
N TYR A 350 -0.54 11.14 -36.68
CA TYR A 350 -1.33 10.13 -35.98
C TYR A 350 -0.50 9.50 -34.88
N HIS A 351 -1.13 9.35 -33.71
CA HIS A 351 -0.55 8.68 -32.56
C HIS A 351 -1.39 7.44 -32.28
N GLU A 352 -0.79 6.26 -32.38
CA GLU A 352 -1.42 5.01 -32.01
C GLU A 352 -0.88 4.52 -30.67
N THR A 353 -1.74 4.01 -29.80
CA THR A 353 -1.31 3.33 -28.59
C THR A 353 -1.51 1.82 -28.78
N ARG A 354 -0.45 1.02 -28.64
CA ARG A 354 -0.52 -0.45 -28.74
C ARG A 354 -0.20 -1.13 -27.42
N TYR A 355 -0.54 -2.41 -27.29
CA TYR A 355 -0.09 -3.16 -26.12
C TYR A 355 1.44 -3.29 -26.12
N SER A 356 2.05 -3.13 -24.94
CA SER A 356 3.46 -3.45 -24.74
C SER A 356 3.66 -4.97 -24.82
N GLY A 357 4.78 -5.39 -25.40
CA GLY A 357 5.17 -6.80 -25.33
C GLY A 357 5.47 -7.20 -23.88
N ARG A 358 5.06 -8.41 -23.47
CA ARG A 358 5.24 -8.92 -22.09
C ARG A 358 6.66 -8.76 -21.58
N ARG A 359 7.66 -8.97 -22.44
CA ARG A 359 9.08 -8.82 -22.11
C ARG A 359 9.44 -7.40 -21.67
N THR A 360 9.02 -6.41 -22.47
CA THR A 360 9.27 -4.99 -22.18
C THR A 360 8.50 -4.56 -20.94
N ALA A 361 7.27 -5.04 -20.77
CA ALA A 361 6.49 -4.81 -19.56
C ALA A 361 7.16 -5.39 -18.30
N ALA A 362 7.57 -6.66 -18.33
CA ALA A 362 8.24 -7.32 -17.21
C ALA A 362 9.56 -6.64 -16.83
N ALA A 363 10.37 -6.21 -17.82
CA ALA A 363 11.58 -5.45 -17.57
C ALA A 363 11.29 -4.07 -16.98
N ALA A 364 10.28 -3.36 -17.50
CA ALA A 364 9.89 -2.06 -16.99
C ALA A 364 9.39 -2.12 -15.53
N LEU A 365 8.47 -3.05 -15.24
CA LEU A 365 7.92 -3.26 -13.90
C LEU A 365 8.99 -3.74 -12.92
N GLY A 366 9.87 -4.65 -13.35
CA GLY A 366 11.00 -5.08 -12.55
C GLY A 366 12.01 -3.96 -12.27
N THR A 367 12.26 -3.07 -13.23
CA THR A 367 13.06 -1.85 -13.00
C THR A 367 12.36 -0.89 -12.03
N ALA A 368 11.04 -0.73 -12.13
CA ALA A 368 10.28 0.25 -11.38
C ALA A 368 10.06 -0.08 -9.89
N VAL A 369 10.45 -1.28 -9.43
CA VAL A 369 10.38 -1.69 -8.01
C VAL A 369 11.12 -0.73 -7.08
N GLU A 370 12.19 -0.12 -7.59
CA GLU A 370 12.83 1.00 -6.92
C GLU A 370 12.18 2.28 -7.46
N SER A 371 11.49 3.02 -6.60
CA SER A 371 10.88 4.29 -6.99
C SER A 371 11.95 5.32 -7.38
N GLY A 372 11.59 6.23 -8.28
CA GLY A 372 12.51 7.25 -8.80
C GLY A 372 12.82 7.05 -10.28
N ILE A 373 14.08 7.30 -10.65
CA ILE A 373 14.53 7.35 -12.05
C ILE A 373 15.64 6.32 -12.24
N SER A 374 15.43 5.38 -13.17
CA SER A 374 16.42 4.37 -13.53
C SER A 374 16.98 4.62 -14.93
N MET A 375 18.30 4.72 -15.01
CA MET A 375 19.07 4.77 -16.24
C MET A 375 19.51 3.35 -16.62
N VAL A 376 19.10 2.89 -17.80
CA VAL A 376 19.32 1.51 -18.24
C VAL A 376 20.13 1.51 -19.53
N ASP A 377 21.41 1.16 -19.44
CA ASP A 377 22.30 0.99 -20.61
C ASP A 377 21.99 -0.33 -21.31
N TYR A 378 21.12 -0.25 -22.31
CA TYR A 378 20.59 -1.39 -23.03
C TYR A 378 20.30 -1.01 -24.49
N PRO A 379 20.79 -1.80 -25.46
CA PRO A 379 20.55 -1.52 -26.87
C PRO A 379 19.08 -1.76 -27.21
N ILE A 380 18.33 -0.68 -27.41
CA ILE A 380 16.92 -0.73 -27.77
C ILE A 380 16.72 -0.43 -29.26
N ALA A 381 15.88 -1.24 -29.91
CA ALA A 381 15.53 -1.03 -31.31
C ALA A 381 14.61 0.18 -31.47
N GLN A 382 14.77 0.86 -32.60
CA GLN A 382 13.86 1.88 -33.09
C GLN A 382 12.46 1.28 -33.32
N GLN A 383 11.40 2.02 -32.96
CA GLN A 383 10.02 1.67 -33.33
C GLN A 383 9.78 1.94 -34.83
N ASP A 384 8.85 1.24 -35.47
CA ASP A 384 8.50 1.56 -36.87
C ASP A 384 7.82 2.94 -36.96
N ASP A 385 6.89 3.19 -36.03
CA ASP A 385 6.29 4.49 -35.78
C ASP A 385 6.75 5.03 -34.42
N ARG A 386 7.35 6.23 -34.44
CA ARG A 386 7.88 6.90 -33.24
C ARG A 386 6.80 7.64 -32.45
N ALA A 387 5.65 7.94 -33.06
CA ALA A 387 4.48 8.47 -32.35
C ALA A 387 3.71 7.38 -31.61
N GLU A 388 4.08 6.10 -31.80
CA GLU A 388 3.41 4.97 -31.22
C GLU A 388 3.74 4.80 -29.73
N GLY A 389 2.72 5.01 -28.88
CA GLY A 389 2.79 4.68 -27.47
C GLY A 389 2.61 3.19 -27.23
N ARG A 390 3.19 2.66 -26.14
CA ARG A 390 2.86 1.32 -25.64
C ARG A 390 2.21 1.39 -24.28
N TRP A 391 1.22 0.53 -24.06
CA TRP A 391 0.40 0.46 -22.85
C TRP A 391 0.38 -0.97 -22.31
N HIS A 392 0.52 -1.14 -21.00
CA HIS A 392 0.36 -2.43 -20.32
C HIS A 392 -0.09 -2.22 -18.89
N HIS A 393 -0.97 -3.08 -18.39
CA HIS A 393 -1.45 -3.05 -17.01
C HIS A 393 -1.51 -4.46 -16.45
N GLU A 394 -1.06 -4.61 -15.20
CA GLU A 394 -1.04 -5.83 -14.40
C GLU A 394 -1.05 -5.44 -12.92
N ASP A 395 -1.91 -6.05 -12.10
CA ASP A 395 -1.92 -5.95 -10.63
C ASP A 395 -1.80 -4.52 -10.06
N GLY A 396 -2.62 -3.58 -10.56
CA GLY A 396 -2.60 -2.19 -10.09
C GLY A 396 -1.39 -1.39 -10.57
N GLN A 397 -0.60 -1.92 -11.51
CA GLN A 397 0.55 -1.24 -12.10
C GLN A 397 0.26 -0.91 -13.56
N LEU A 398 0.61 0.30 -13.98
CA LEU A 398 0.44 0.79 -15.36
C LEU A 398 1.78 1.14 -15.97
N VAL A 399 2.11 0.57 -17.13
CA VAL A 399 3.30 0.90 -17.92
C VAL A 399 2.88 1.64 -19.18
N VAL A 400 3.46 2.83 -19.38
CA VAL A 400 3.38 3.56 -20.65
C VAL A 400 4.78 3.79 -21.21
N THR A 401 4.93 3.70 -22.53
CA THR A 401 6.24 3.90 -23.18
C THR A 401 6.17 4.86 -24.35
N ALA A 402 7.23 5.64 -24.53
CA ALA A 402 7.47 6.45 -25.72
C ALA A 402 8.92 6.26 -26.21
N GLU A 403 9.14 6.26 -27.53
CA GLU A 403 10.49 6.55 -28.07
C GLU A 403 10.82 8.02 -27.78
N GLY A 404 12.08 8.31 -27.45
CA GLY A 404 12.55 9.63 -27.10
C GLY A 404 13.34 10.27 -28.22
N ASP A 405 12.83 11.39 -28.73
CA ASP A 405 13.55 12.26 -29.68
C ASP A 405 13.61 13.71 -29.20
N ASN A 406 12.46 14.29 -28.85
CA ASN A 406 12.35 15.66 -28.39
C ASN A 406 11.16 15.81 -27.41
N PRO A 407 11.11 16.90 -26.61
CA PRO A 407 10.07 17.09 -25.60
C PRO A 407 8.63 16.95 -26.12
N LEU A 408 8.30 17.60 -27.23
CA LEU A 408 6.96 17.60 -27.82
C LEU A 408 6.52 16.17 -28.15
N GLN A 409 7.38 15.40 -28.82
CA GLN A 409 7.08 14.03 -29.22
C GLN A 409 6.92 13.09 -28.02
N VAL A 410 7.82 13.17 -27.04
CA VAL A 410 7.76 12.32 -25.83
C VAL A 410 6.49 12.59 -25.04
N TRP A 411 6.23 13.86 -24.71
CA TRP A 411 5.10 14.22 -23.86
C TRP A 411 3.77 13.95 -24.53
N THR A 412 3.63 14.22 -25.83
CA THR A 412 2.42 13.89 -26.57
C THR A 412 2.16 12.38 -26.56
N THR A 413 3.18 11.57 -26.86
CA THR A 413 3.05 10.11 -26.89
C THR A 413 2.68 9.55 -25.51
N LEU A 414 3.30 10.04 -24.43
CA LEU A 414 2.99 9.63 -23.07
C LEU A 414 1.59 10.07 -22.64
N ALA A 415 1.18 11.31 -22.94
CA ALA A 415 -0.13 11.83 -22.61
C ALA A 415 -1.25 11.03 -23.29
N LEU A 416 -1.10 10.76 -24.60
CA LEU A 416 -2.07 9.98 -25.37
C LEU A 416 -2.08 8.49 -24.97
N ALA A 417 -0.94 7.92 -24.60
CA ALA A 417 -0.89 6.56 -24.06
C ALA A 417 -1.55 6.46 -22.68
N LEU A 418 -1.38 7.46 -21.81
CA LEU A 418 -2.06 7.53 -20.52
C LEU A 418 -3.58 7.73 -20.69
N ALA A 419 -3.98 8.59 -21.62
CA ALA A 419 -5.38 8.91 -21.88
C ALA A 419 -6.09 7.88 -22.78
N ASP A 420 -5.44 6.76 -23.08
CA ASP A 420 -6.05 5.72 -23.89
C ASP A 420 -7.32 5.17 -23.21
N ARG A 421 -8.35 4.84 -24.01
CA ARG A 421 -9.62 4.28 -23.50
C ARG A 421 -9.42 3.10 -22.56
N ARG A 422 -8.39 2.27 -22.78
CA ARG A 422 -8.04 1.14 -21.91
C ARG A 422 -7.70 1.56 -20.49
N THR A 423 -7.13 2.75 -20.28
CA THR A 423 -6.86 3.28 -18.94
C THR A 423 -8.16 3.48 -18.18
N PHE A 424 -9.20 4.06 -18.80
CA PHE A 424 -10.50 4.22 -18.16
C PHE A 424 -11.26 2.91 -18.01
N ASP A 425 -11.23 2.08 -19.03
CA ASP A 425 -12.01 0.84 -19.06
C ASP A 425 -11.43 -0.26 -18.15
N ARG A 426 -10.14 -0.19 -17.79
CA ARG A 426 -9.45 -1.26 -17.03
C ARG A 426 -8.71 -0.82 -15.77
N VAL A 427 -8.36 0.46 -15.64
CA VAL A 427 -7.50 0.96 -14.56
C VAL A 427 -8.29 1.96 -13.73
N LEU A 428 -8.65 3.10 -14.32
CA LEU A 428 -9.50 4.13 -13.75
C LEU A 428 -10.99 3.78 -13.94
N THR A 429 -11.40 2.60 -13.46
CA THR A 429 -12.79 2.16 -13.55
C THR A 429 -13.67 2.93 -12.56
N LYS A 430 -14.97 3.01 -12.83
CA LYS A 430 -15.94 3.62 -11.90
C LYS A 430 -15.82 3.02 -10.49
N GLN A 431 -15.74 1.70 -10.41
CA GLN A 431 -15.62 0.99 -9.15
C GLN A 431 -14.36 1.41 -8.39
N ARG A 432 -13.19 1.43 -9.05
CA ARG A 432 -11.95 1.83 -8.40
C ARG A 432 -11.98 3.30 -7.93
N LEU A 433 -12.55 4.20 -8.74
CA LEU A 433 -12.70 5.60 -8.33
C LEU A 433 -13.68 5.79 -7.15
N GLN A 434 -14.65 4.88 -6.98
CA GLN A 434 -15.55 4.88 -5.82
C GLN A 434 -14.87 4.30 -4.57
N GLU A 435 -14.15 3.19 -4.71
CA GLU A 435 -13.41 2.53 -3.62
C GLU A 435 -12.36 3.46 -3.00
N HIS A 436 -11.78 4.36 -3.80
CA HIS A 436 -10.78 5.34 -3.36
C HIS A 436 -11.38 6.75 -3.10
N ASP A 437 -12.69 6.87 -2.97
CA ASP A 437 -13.42 8.13 -2.70
C ASP A 437 -13.17 9.26 -3.71
N VAL A 438 -12.57 8.98 -4.88
CA VAL A 438 -12.28 10.00 -5.89
C VAL A 438 -13.56 10.58 -6.48
N LEU A 439 -14.62 9.77 -6.63
CA LEU A 439 -15.92 10.30 -7.04
C LEU A 439 -16.55 11.21 -5.98
N ALA A 440 -16.41 10.88 -4.69
CA ALA A 440 -16.86 11.75 -3.61
C ALA A 440 -16.06 13.06 -3.60
N MET A 441 -14.74 13.03 -3.89
CA MET A 441 -13.92 14.24 -4.05
C MET A 441 -14.34 15.11 -5.24
N LEU A 442 -15.01 14.56 -6.27
CA LEU A 442 -15.61 15.34 -7.34
C LEU A 442 -16.90 16.03 -6.88
N GLU A 443 -17.72 15.33 -6.08
CA GLU A 443 -19.00 15.83 -5.54
C GLU A 443 -18.82 16.87 -4.40
N ASP A 444 -17.86 16.65 -3.48
CA ASP A 444 -17.65 17.47 -2.28
C ASP A 444 -16.77 18.73 -2.50
N GLY A 445 -16.30 18.93 -3.73
CA GLY A 445 -15.78 20.22 -4.16
C GLY A 445 -14.44 20.20 -4.90
N GLU A 446 -14.34 21.12 -5.86
CA GLU A 446 -13.20 21.43 -6.73
C GLU A 446 -11.85 21.63 -6.00
N ALA A 447 -11.88 21.92 -4.69
CA ALA A 447 -10.72 22.37 -3.92
C ALA A 447 -9.57 21.35 -3.86
N VAL A 448 -9.87 20.06 -3.68
CA VAL A 448 -8.81 19.03 -3.54
C VAL A 448 -8.26 18.63 -4.91
N LEU A 449 -9.12 18.26 -5.86
CA LEU A 449 -8.68 17.76 -7.17
C LEU A 449 -8.08 18.86 -8.05
N ARG A 450 -8.71 20.04 -8.15
CA ARG A 450 -8.18 21.18 -8.95
C ARG A 450 -7.22 22.05 -8.14
N GLY A 451 -7.54 22.33 -6.88
CA GLY A 451 -6.78 23.28 -6.05
C GLY A 451 -5.52 22.70 -5.39
N MET A 452 -5.50 21.41 -5.03
CA MET A 452 -4.32 20.76 -4.42
C MET A 452 -3.60 19.84 -5.43
N ARG A 453 -4.33 18.91 -6.06
CA ARG A 453 -3.77 17.91 -6.98
C ARG A 453 -3.58 18.43 -8.41
N ASN A 454 -4.01 19.65 -8.68
CA ASN A 454 -3.91 20.33 -9.98
C ASN A 454 -4.32 19.44 -11.18
N ILE A 455 -5.31 18.58 -10.97
CA ILE A 455 -5.92 17.79 -12.04
C ILE A 455 -6.71 18.77 -12.90
N GLY A 456 -6.10 19.17 -14.01
CA GLY A 456 -6.74 20.02 -15.00
C GLY A 456 -7.77 19.24 -15.81
N TRP A 457 -8.36 19.92 -16.78
CA TRP A 457 -9.34 19.39 -17.74
C TRP A 457 -10.70 19.01 -17.14
N LEU A 458 -10.83 18.74 -15.84
CA LEU A 458 -12.13 18.62 -15.17
C LEU A 458 -12.98 19.88 -15.42
N PRO A 459 -14.24 19.81 -15.89
CA PRO A 459 -15.18 20.93 -15.89
C PRO A 459 -15.61 21.35 -14.47
N ASP A 460 -16.27 22.51 -14.35
CA ASP A 460 -16.60 23.13 -13.05
C ASP A 460 -17.56 22.26 -12.23
N GLU A 461 -18.34 21.44 -12.93
CA GLU A 461 -19.18 20.40 -12.36
C GLU A 461 -18.87 19.11 -13.13
N VAL A 462 -18.41 18.07 -12.43
CA VAL A 462 -18.30 16.70 -12.95
C VAL A 462 -19.12 15.84 -12.00
N ASP A 463 -20.34 15.52 -12.39
CA ASP A 463 -21.30 14.83 -11.53
C ASP A 463 -21.27 13.31 -11.75
N SER A 464 -20.46 12.85 -12.71
CA SER A 464 -20.40 11.43 -13.03
C SER A 464 -19.05 10.95 -13.57
N TYR A 465 -18.80 9.65 -13.37
CA TYR A 465 -17.71 8.94 -14.00
C TYR A 465 -17.70 9.05 -15.54
N ALA A 466 -18.88 9.08 -16.17
CA ALA A 466 -18.98 9.17 -17.62
C ALA A 466 -18.45 10.51 -18.12
N GLU A 467 -18.81 11.61 -17.46
CA GLU A 467 -18.32 12.95 -17.77
C GLU A 467 -16.81 13.09 -17.52
N LEU A 468 -16.30 12.54 -16.41
CA LEU A 468 -14.86 12.48 -16.14
C LEU A 468 -14.11 11.80 -17.29
N ARG A 469 -14.60 10.61 -17.69
CA ARG A 469 -14.00 9.81 -18.77
C ARG A 469 -14.05 10.55 -20.10
N GLU A 470 -15.20 11.11 -20.47
CA GLU A 470 -15.37 11.85 -21.73
C GLU A 470 -14.46 13.07 -21.77
N THR A 471 -14.38 13.82 -20.67
CA THR A 471 -13.51 15.00 -20.54
C THR A 471 -12.04 14.71 -20.87
N PHE A 472 -11.47 13.65 -20.30
CA PHE A 472 -10.07 13.29 -20.58
C PHE A 472 -9.88 12.69 -21.98
N LEU A 473 -10.86 11.94 -22.49
CA LEU A 473 -10.82 11.42 -23.85
C LEU A 473 -10.92 12.53 -24.89
N ASP A 474 -11.74 13.55 -24.64
CA ASP A 474 -11.87 14.72 -25.50
C ASP A 474 -10.61 15.58 -25.45
N ALA A 475 -10.01 15.79 -24.27
CA ALA A 475 -8.71 16.44 -24.15
C ALA A 475 -7.61 15.71 -24.95
N ALA A 476 -7.63 14.38 -24.96
CA ALA A 476 -6.71 13.57 -25.76
C ALA A 476 -6.99 13.70 -27.26
N ASN A 477 -8.26 13.71 -27.68
CA ASN A 477 -8.65 13.93 -29.07
C ASN A 477 -8.20 15.32 -29.55
N ASP A 478 -8.42 16.36 -28.75
CA ASP A 478 -8.01 17.74 -29.06
C ASP A 478 -6.49 17.85 -29.19
N LEU A 479 -5.74 17.20 -28.29
CA LEU A 479 -4.28 17.13 -28.38
C LEU A 479 -3.82 16.44 -29.68
N GLY A 480 -4.48 15.33 -30.07
CA GLY A 480 -4.22 14.65 -31.34
C GLY A 480 -4.55 15.51 -32.57
N GLU A 481 -5.63 16.30 -32.53
CA GLU A 481 -5.97 17.22 -33.61
C GLU A 481 -4.98 18.40 -33.68
N LEU A 482 -4.45 18.89 -32.56
CA LEU A 482 -3.39 19.88 -32.54
C LEU A 482 -2.08 19.34 -33.15
N THR A 483 -1.71 18.09 -32.85
CA THR A 483 -0.48 17.50 -33.41
C THR A 483 -0.63 17.21 -34.91
N LYS A 484 -1.83 16.84 -35.35
CA LYS A 484 -2.18 16.76 -36.76
C LYS A 484 -2.08 18.11 -37.46
N LYS A 485 -2.65 19.18 -36.88
CA LYS A 485 -2.51 20.55 -37.41
C LYS A 485 -1.05 20.97 -37.50
N TYR A 486 -0.24 20.70 -36.47
CA TYR A 486 1.20 20.96 -36.51
C TYR A 486 1.89 20.19 -37.64
N ALA A 487 1.57 18.91 -37.80
CA ALA A 487 2.14 18.07 -38.85
C ALA A 487 1.73 18.53 -40.26
N GLU A 488 0.53 19.09 -40.45
CA GLU A 488 0.02 19.59 -41.73
C GLU A 488 0.50 21.03 -42.06
N ALA A 489 0.53 21.91 -41.07
CA ALA A 489 0.82 23.34 -41.24
C ALA A 489 2.31 23.70 -41.08
N GLU A 490 3.11 22.85 -40.44
CA GLU A 490 4.51 23.12 -40.06
C GLU A 490 4.66 24.41 -39.22
N ASP A 491 3.64 24.74 -38.44
CA ASP A 491 3.61 25.96 -37.63
C ASP A 491 4.37 25.75 -36.31
N ASP A 492 5.61 26.23 -36.26
CA ASP A 492 6.47 26.13 -35.07
C ASP A 492 5.89 26.85 -33.84
N ASP A 493 4.98 27.81 -34.00
CA ASP A 493 4.30 28.47 -32.88
C ASP A 493 3.39 27.51 -32.11
N LEU A 494 2.97 26.39 -32.72
CA LEU A 494 2.18 25.34 -32.08
C LEU A 494 2.99 24.42 -31.16
N ARG A 495 4.33 24.40 -31.28
CA ARG A 495 5.18 23.47 -30.50
C ARG A 495 5.07 23.70 -28.99
N GLY A 496 5.09 24.97 -28.58
CA GLY A 496 4.96 25.37 -27.17
C GLY A 496 3.61 25.00 -26.57
N PRO A 497 2.48 25.42 -27.17
CA PRO A 497 1.14 25.01 -26.77
C PRO A 497 0.94 23.50 -26.68
N ILE A 498 1.29 22.74 -27.73
CA ILE A 498 1.12 21.27 -27.75
C ILE A 498 1.91 20.62 -26.60
N THR A 499 3.17 21.02 -26.41
CA THR A 499 4.00 20.45 -25.33
C THR A 499 3.40 20.77 -23.96
N ARG A 500 2.86 21.98 -23.76
CA ARG A 500 2.24 22.41 -22.52
C ARG A 500 0.96 21.61 -22.22
N ASP A 501 0.12 21.42 -23.23
CA ASP A 501 -1.14 20.69 -23.11
C ASP A 501 -0.88 19.20 -22.85
N ALA A 502 0.10 18.62 -23.54
CA ALA A 502 0.56 17.25 -23.31
C ALA A 502 1.11 17.05 -21.88
N LEU A 503 1.96 17.96 -21.40
CA LEU A 503 2.49 17.93 -20.03
C LEU A 503 1.37 17.99 -18.99
N GLY A 504 0.39 18.86 -19.21
CA GLY A 504 -0.73 19.03 -18.29
C GLY A 504 -1.69 17.83 -18.29
N LEU A 505 -2.01 17.26 -19.45
CA LEU A 505 -2.82 16.05 -19.56
C LEU A 505 -2.11 14.86 -18.90
N ALA A 506 -0.82 14.65 -19.20
CA ALA A 506 -0.02 13.60 -18.58
C ALA A 506 0.11 13.78 -17.05
N GLY A 507 0.26 15.02 -16.59
CA GLY A 507 0.29 15.37 -15.17
C GLY A 507 -1.03 15.06 -14.48
N SER A 508 -2.16 15.45 -15.09
CA SER A 508 -3.49 15.22 -14.52
C SER A 508 -3.82 13.73 -14.39
N LEU A 509 -3.51 12.93 -15.41
CA LEU A 509 -3.68 11.48 -15.36
C LEU A 509 -2.72 10.82 -14.37
N THR A 510 -1.48 11.32 -14.25
CA THR A 510 -0.53 10.87 -13.23
C THR A 510 -1.10 11.05 -11.81
N HIS A 511 -1.65 12.23 -11.51
CA HIS A 511 -2.24 12.49 -10.19
C HIS A 511 -3.52 11.69 -9.95
N LEU A 512 -4.33 11.47 -10.99
CA LEU A 512 -5.53 10.64 -10.89
C LEU A 512 -5.17 9.18 -10.60
N LEU A 513 -4.13 8.65 -11.24
CA LEU A 513 -3.62 7.29 -10.99
C LEU A 513 -3.08 7.13 -9.56
N ASP A 514 -2.38 8.12 -9.00
CA ASP A 514 -1.92 8.07 -7.61
C ASP A 514 -3.06 8.16 -6.59
N LEU A 515 -4.18 8.82 -6.92
CA LEU A 515 -5.35 8.85 -6.03
C LEU A 515 -6.02 7.48 -5.92
N VAL A 516 -5.96 6.66 -6.97
CA VAL A 516 -6.52 5.31 -6.99
C VAL A 516 -5.48 4.21 -6.74
N ASP A 517 -4.35 4.59 -6.15
CA ASP A 517 -3.24 3.70 -5.79
C ASP A 517 -2.78 2.83 -6.98
N VAL A 518 -2.53 3.47 -8.12
CA VAL A 518 -1.97 2.82 -9.32
C VAL A 518 -0.52 3.23 -9.51
N ASP A 519 0.37 2.24 -9.50
CA ASP A 519 1.80 2.43 -9.71
C ASP A 519 2.11 2.67 -11.19
N LEU A 520 2.42 3.92 -11.53
CA LEU A 520 2.72 4.32 -12.90
C LEU A 520 4.23 4.17 -13.23
N THR A 521 4.56 3.39 -14.25
CA THR A 521 5.91 3.29 -14.83
C THR A 521 5.97 3.91 -16.21
N ARG A 522 6.82 4.92 -16.38
CA ARG A 522 7.04 5.61 -17.66
C ARG A 522 8.39 5.19 -18.25
N VAL A 523 8.37 4.62 -19.45
CA VAL A 523 9.59 4.18 -20.13
C VAL A 523 9.88 5.08 -21.33
N VAL A 524 11.02 5.76 -21.31
CA VAL A 524 11.52 6.57 -22.44
C VAL A 524 12.64 5.79 -23.12
N LYS A 525 12.42 5.41 -24.38
CA LYS A 525 13.35 4.59 -25.18
C LYS A 525 14.22 5.50 -26.05
N LEU A 526 15.53 5.44 -25.91
CA LEU A 526 16.50 6.31 -26.60
C LEU A 526 17.39 5.48 -27.55
N PRO A 527 16.83 4.97 -28.67
CA PRO A 527 17.54 4.04 -29.56
C PRO A 527 18.76 4.67 -30.27
N GLU A 528 18.75 5.99 -30.47
CA GLU A 528 19.84 6.72 -31.15
C GLU A 528 20.58 7.69 -30.22
N TYR A 529 20.59 7.43 -28.91
CA TYR A 529 21.19 8.33 -27.92
C TYR A 529 22.62 8.75 -28.31
N SER A 530 23.50 7.77 -28.52
CA SER A 530 24.92 8.00 -28.84
C SER A 530 25.20 8.70 -30.19
N ARG A 531 24.19 8.87 -31.05
CA ARG A 531 24.34 9.48 -32.39
C ARG A 531 23.64 10.82 -32.56
N ARG A 532 22.57 11.08 -31.81
CA ARG A 532 21.67 12.22 -32.06
C ARG A 532 21.43 13.12 -30.87
N PHE A 533 21.73 12.64 -29.66
CA PHE A 533 21.59 13.43 -28.45
C PHE A 533 22.89 14.19 -28.17
N GLU A 534 23.21 15.13 -29.07
CA GLU A 534 24.17 16.21 -28.81
C GLU A 534 23.61 17.12 -27.70
N ASP A 535 24.49 17.94 -27.09
CA ASP A 535 24.22 18.68 -25.85
C ASP A 535 22.84 19.39 -25.85
N ASP A 536 22.53 20.23 -26.85
CA ASP A 536 21.27 20.98 -26.88
C ASP A 536 20.00 20.11 -26.90
N ARG A 537 20.01 19.00 -27.67
CA ARG A 537 18.84 18.11 -27.79
C ARG A 537 18.65 17.29 -26.52
N ARG A 538 19.76 16.80 -25.96
CA ARG A 538 19.77 16.10 -24.66
C ARG A 538 19.25 17.01 -23.57
N ASP A 539 19.76 18.22 -23.48
CA ASP A 539 19.43 19.18 -22.43
C ASP A 539 17.97 19.61 -22.54
N ALA A 540 17.46 19.86 -23.75
CA ALA A 540 16.03 20.12 -23.97
C ALA A 540 15.14 18.96 -23.49
N LEU A 541 15.50 17.71 -23.81
CA LEU A 541 14.74 16.55 -23.35
C LEU A 541 14.81 16.41 -21.82
N PHE A 542 16.01 16.46 -21.24
CA PHE A 542 16.23 16.27 -19.80
C PHE A 542 15.58 17.37 -18.98
N ARG A 543 15.64 18.62 -19.42
CA ARG A 543 14.88 19.73 -18.84
C ARG A 543 13.38 19.44 -18.84
N SER A 544 12.84 18.95 -19.95
CA SER A 544 11.41 18.63 -20.03
C SER A 544 11.01 17.46 -19.11
N LEU A 545 11.88 16.47 -18.94
CA LEU A 545 11.66 15.36 -18.02
C LEU A 545 11.75 15.81 -16.56
N ALA A 546 12.65 16.72 -16.22
CA ALA A 546 12.74 17.33 -14.89
C ALA A 546 11.46 18.11 -14.55
N ILE A 547 11.00 18.98 -15.47
CA ILE A 547 9.74 19.73 -15.32
C ILE A 547 8.57 18.77 -15.14
N GLY A 548 8.41 17.79 -16.02
CA GLY A 548 7.28 16.87 -15.96
C GLY A 548 7.33 15.92 -14.76
N SER A 549 8.52 15.58 -14.27
CA SER A 549 8.69 14.83 -13.02
C SER A 549 8.29 15.66 -11.80
N ALA A 550 8.61 16.96 -11.80
CA ALA A 550 8.16 17.87 -10.76
C ALA A 550 6.64 18.07 -10.78
N ILE A 551 6.03 18.12 -11.98
CA ILE A 551 4.57 18.14 -12.15
C ILE A 551 3.97 16.83 -11.62
N GLY A 552 4.61 15.69 -11.90
CA GLY A 552 4.25 14.38 -11.38
C GLY A 552 4.80 14.11 -9.97
N SER A 553 5.05 15.12 -9.14
CA SER A 553 5.49 14.95 -7.76
C SER A 553 4.52 15.64 -6.80
N ARG A 554 4.42 15.13 -5.57
CA ARG A 554 3.50 15.67 -4.57
C ARG A 554 4.08 15.76 -3.17
N TYR A 555 3.59 16.74 -2.42
CA TYR A 555 3.76 16.88 -0.98
C TYR A 555 2.38 16.81 -0.31
N GLY A 556 2.08 15.71 0.38
CA GLY A 556 0.70 15.42 0.77
C GLY A 556 -0.20 15.32 -0.48
N HIS A 557 -1.19 16.21 -0.58
CA HIS A 557 -2.05 16.37 -1.76
C HIS A 557 -1.61 17.50 -2.72
N HIS A 558 -0.53 18.24 -2.41
CA HIS A 558 -0.12 19.41 -3.19
C HIS A 558 0.88 19.03 -4.27
N VAL A 559 0.66 19.47 -5.51
CA VAL A 559 1.62 19.27 -6.61
C VAL A 559 2.88 20.08 -6.37
N ALA A 560 4.04 19.41 -6.34
CA ALA A 560 5.32 20.04 -5.99
C ALA A 560 5.70 21.16 -6.96
N TYR A 561 5.53 20.94 -8.28
CA TYR A 561 5.83 21.98 -9.28
C TYR A 561 5.04 23.26 -9.05
N ARG A 562 3.75 23.15 -8.70
CA ARG A 562 2.88 24.30 -8.47
C ARG A 562 3.30 25.14 -7.27
N GLN A 563 3.88 24.48 -6.25
CA GLN A 563 4.33 25.12 -5.01
C GLN A 563 5.73 25.70 -5.12
N LEU A 564 6.62 25.08 -5.90
CA LEU A 564 8.04 25.45 -5.94
C LEU A 564 8.38 26.30 -7.16
N PHE A 565 7.89 25.95 -8.34
CA PHE A 565 8.45 26.43 -9.62
C PHE A 565 7.46 27.22 -10.48
N GLU A 566 6.19 27.39 -10.05
CA GLU A 566 5.20 28.14 -10.81
C GLU A 566 5.45 29.66 -10.72
N GLU A 567 5.93 30.26 -11.80
CA GLU A 567 6.23 31.70 -11.83
C GLU A 567 4.97 32.58 -11.97
N ARG A 568 3.85 32.05 -12.47
CA ARG A 568 2.62 32.83 -12.67
C ARG A 568 1.87 33.04 -11.36
N SER A 569 1.85 34.28 -10.86
CA SER A 569 1.20 34.65 -9.60
C SER A 569 -0.25 34.19 -9.51
N ASP A 570 -1.04 34.38 -10.57
CA ASP A 570 -2.47 34.03 -10.56
C ASP A 570 -2.69 32.53 -10.35
N LYS A 571 -1.79 31.72 -10.91
CA LYS A 571 -1.82 30.27 -10.79
C LYS A 571 -1.35 29.80 -9.41
N ARG A 572 -0.43 30.52 -8.78
CA ARG A 572 -0.04 30.29 -7.37
C ARG A 572 -1.15 30.64 -6.39
N HIS A 573 -1.79 31.80 -6.55
CA HIS A 573 -2.89 32.23 -5.67
C HIS A 573 -4.11 31.28 -5.71
N GLN A 574 -4.31 30.59 -6.83
CA GLN A 574 -5.35 29.56 -6.98
C GLN A 574 -5.00 28.23 -6.30
N ALA A 575 -3.73 28.00 -5.95
CA ALA A 575 -3.30 26.77 -5.31
C ALA A 575 -3.38 26.90 -3.78
N PHE A 576 -3.80 25.83 -3.10
CA PHE A 576 -3.73 25.79 -1.64
C PHE A 576 -2.28 25.62 -1.19
N ASN A 577 -1.88 26.36 -0.15
CA ASN A 577 -0.55 26.24 0.44
C ASN A 577 -0.47 24.98 1.33
N PRO A 578 0.60 24.19 1.23
CA PRO A 578 0.83 23.05 2.10
C PRO A 578 1.24 23.51 3.50
N THR A 579 0.83 22.75 4.52
CA THR A 579 1.45 22.82 5.85
C THR A 579 2.72 21.97 5.82
N VAL A 580 3.89 22.61 5.88
CA VAL A 580 5.19 21.92 5.81
C VAL A 580 5.51 21.25 7.14
N ASP A 581 5.71 19.93 7.11
CA ASP A 581 6.34 19.17 8.18
C ASP A 581 7.87 19.28 8.05
N ALA A 582 8.50 20.01 8.96
CA ALA A 582 9.96 20.16 9.00
C ALA A 582 10.71 18.82 9.22
N GLY A 583 10.04 17.79 9.74
CA GLY A 583 10.60 16.44 9.90
C GLY A 583 10.58 15.59 8.63
N ASP A 584 9.69 15.90 7.68
CA ASP A 584 9.60 15.28 6.35
C ASP A 584 9.27 16.34 5.29
N PRO A 585 10.23 17.20 4.88
CA PRO A 585 10.01 18.26 3.89
C PRO A 585 10.14 17.74 2.44
N TRP A 586 9.95 16.44 2.20
CA TRP A 586 10.25 15.83 0.90
C TRP A 586 8.98 15.53 0.10
N ALA A 587 8.86 16.20 -1.05
CA ALA A 587 7.91 15.80 -2.07
C ALA A 587 8.36 14.48 -2.73
N ARG A 588 7.40 13.60 -2.98
CA ARG A 588 7.62 12.28 -3.58
C ARG A 588 7.21 12.28 -5.04
N LEU A 589 8.03 11.65 -5.87
CA LEU A 589 7.70 11.40 -7.27
C LEU A 589 6.56 10.37 -7.35
N ILE A 590 5.58 10.65 -8.20
CA ILE A 590 4.47 9.75 -8.51
C ILE A 590 4.87 8.82 -9.65
N GLY A 591 4.97 7.55 -9.31
CA GLY A 591 5.45 6.52 -10.21
C GLY A 591 6.95 6.60 -10.47
N SER A 592 7.41 5.82 -11.44
CA SER A 592 8.83 5.65 -11.75
C SER A 592 9.14 5.99 -13.21
N TRP A 593 10.37 6.41 -13.47
CA TRP A 593 10.91 6.61 -14.81
C TRP A 593 11.97 5.58 -15.13
N THR A 594 11.93 5.05 -16.35
CA THR A 594 12.99 4.21 -16.92
C THR A 594 13.46 4.84 -18.22
N LEU A 595 14.70 5.33 -18.24
CA LEU A 595 15.34 5.84 -19.45
C LEU A 595 16.26 4.74 -19.98
N VAL A 596 15.93 4.18 -21.14
CA VAL A 596 16.61 3.01 -21.70
C VAL A 596 17.21 3.35 -23.05
N GLY A 597 18.50 3.10 -23.24
CA GLY A 597 19.19 3.36 -24.50
C GLY A 597 20.60 2.81 -24.51
N ASP A 598 21.25 2.81 -25.69
CA ASP A 598 22.68 2.49 -25.78
C ASP A 598 23.49 3.72 -25.34
N PHE A 599 23.87 3.74 -24.06
CA PHE A 599 24.69 4.78 -23.46
C PHE A 599 26.18 4.50 -23.62
N THR A 600 26.55 3.40 -24.29
CA THR A 600 27.95 3.04 -24.59
C THR A 600 28.85 2.97 -23.35
N GLY A 601 28.30 2.53 -22.21
CA GLY A 601 29.01 2.49 -20.93
C GLY A 601 29.21 3.86 -20.25
N LYS A 602 28.53 4.91 -20.72
CA LYS A 602 28.57 6.26 -20.13
C LYS A 602 27.35 6.57 -19.26
N THR A 603 26.69 5.55 -18.70
CA THR A 603 25.46 5.68 -17.92
C THR A 603 25.56 6.73 -16.81
N GLU A 604 26.66 6.76 -16.05
CA GLU A 604 26.87 7.78 -15.01
C GLU A 604 26.93 9.20 -15.55
N ALA A 605 27.65 9.44 -16.64
CA ALA A 605 27.71 10.77 -17.25
C ALA A 605 26.34 11.24 -17.76
N VAL A 606 25.53 10.32 -18.28
CA VAL A 606 24.14 10.61 -18.68
C VAL A 606 23.29 10.90 -17.45
N ALA A 607 23.45 10.11 -16.38
CA ALA A 607 22.75 10.32 -15.11
C ALA A 607 23.12 11.66 -14.45
N ASP A 608 24.39 12.05 -14.48
CA ASP A 608 24.86 13.34 -13.96
C ASP A 608 24.25 14.52 -14.73
N SER A 609 24.24 14.45 -16.06
CA SER A 609 23.56 15.46 -16.89
C SER A 609 22.07 15.56 -16.56
N LEU A 610 21.40 14.42 -16.30
CA LEU A 610 20.01 14.45 -15.85
C LEU A 610 19.88 15.09 -14.46
N ARG A 611 20.73 14.70 -13.50
CA ARG A 611 20.76 15.26 -12.13
C ARG A 611 20.96 16.77 -12.15
N GLU A 612 21.81 17.30 -13.03
CA GLU A 612 22.00 18.75 -13.21
C GLU A 612 20.70 19.46 -13.60
N HIS A 613 19.91 18.88 -14.51
CA HIS A 613 18.62 19.47 -14.90
C HIS A 613 17.57 19.41 -13.78
N PHE A 614 17.59 18.37 -12.95
CA PHE A 614 16.74 18.30 -11.76
C PHE A 614 17.18 19.29 -10.67
N GLY A 615 18.48 19.47 -10.47
CA GLY A 615 19.04 20.42 -9.51
C GLY A 615 18.99 21.88 -9.98
N GLY A 616 18.87 22.12 -11.28
CA GLY A 616 18.75 23.44 -11.89
C GLY A 616 17.32 24.00 -11.95
N LEU A 617 16.35 23.33 -11.33
CA LEU A 617 15.02 23.90 -11.11
C LEU A 617 15.08 24.80 -9.88
N ASP A 618 15.01 26.12 -10.09
CA ASP A 618 15.09 27.10 -9.02
C ASP A 618 13.69 27.39 -8.44
N PRO A 619 13.47 27.15 -7.13
CA PRO A 619 12.23 27.56 -6.49
C PRO A 619 12.08 29.09 -6.50
N HIS A 620 10.85 29.59 -6.58
CA HIS A 620 10.60 31.02 -6.43
C HIS A 620 10.82 31.49 -4.99
N ASP A 621 11.07 32.79 -4.79
CA ASP A 621 11.46 33.36 -3.49
C ASP A 621 10.48 33.04 -2.35
N ASP A 622 9.18 33.01 -2.64
CA ASP A 622 8.11 32.72 -1.66
C ASP A 622 7.78 31.21 -1.53
N ALA A 623 8.64 30.32 -2.03
CA ALA A 623 8.35 28.89 -2.07
C ALA A 623 8.36 28.28 -0.66
N PRO A 624 7.44 27.36 -0.34
CA PRO A 624 7.48 26.63 0.91
C PRO A 624 8.78 25.81 1.00
N GLU A 625 9.25 25.56 2.23
CA GLU A 625 10.49 24.81 2.52
C GLU A 625 10.33 23.30 2.25
N ILE A 626 9.98 22.95 1.01
CA ILE A 626 9.80 21.59 0.51
C ILE A 626 10.83 21.35 -0.60
N ALA A 627 11.37 20.14 -0.68
CA ALA A 627 12.27 19.73 -1.75
C ALA A 627 11.78 18.45 -2.45
N ILE A 628 12.10 18.29 -3.74
CA ILE A 628 11.77 17.08 -4.49
C ILE A 628 12.92 16.08 -4.35
N ARG A 629 12.63 14.89 -3.81
CA ARG A 629 13.61 13.80 -3.74
C ARG A 629 13.42 12.87 -4.94
N SER A 630 14.30 12.98 -5.93
CA SER A 630 14.36 12.04 -7.07
C SER A 630 15.69 11.28 -7.04
N GLU A 631 15.63 9.98 -6.74
CA GLU A 631 16.81 9.11 -6.81
C GLU A 631 17.06 8.72 -8.26
N VAL A 632 18.27 9.01 -8.77
CA VAL A 632 18.71 8.57 -10.11
C VAL A 632 19.66 7.39 -9.95
N ARG A 633 19.20 6.21 -10.36
CA ARG A 633 19.94 4.94 -10.30
C ARG A 633 20.49 4.56 -11.67
N THR A 634 21.69 4.01 -11.68
CA THR A 634 22.43 3.61 -12.89
C THR A 634 22.76 2.11 -12.90
N GLU A 635 22.77 1.49 -11.73
CA GLU A 635 23.00 0.06 -11.55
C GLU A 635 21.73 -0.63 -11.02
N PRO A 636 21.37 -1.81 -11.58
CA PRO A 636 20.18 -2.49 -11.12
C PRO A 636 20.39 -3.28 -9.83
N THR A 637 19.46 -3.14 -8.89
CA THR A 637 19.47 -3.85 -7.62
C THR A 637 19.14 -5.33 -7.80
N ARG A 638 19.50 -6.14 -6.80
CA ARG A 638 19.11 -7.57 -6.76
C ARG A 638 17.60 -7.74 -6.77
N ARG A 639 16.85 -6.81 -6.17
CA ARG A 639 15.39 -6.80 -6.14
C ARG A 639 14.81 -6.57 -7.53
N GLN A 640 15.33 -5.59 -8.29
CA GLN A 640 14.90 -5.33 -9.66
C GLN A 640 15.13 -6.53 -10.60
N VAL A 641 16.29 -7.19 -10.46
CA VAL A 641 16.59 -8.41 -11.21
C VAL A 641 15.67 -9.56 -10.81
N ALA A 642 15.46 -9.77 -9.51
CA ALA A 642 14.58 -10.82 -9.01
C ALA A 642 13.15 -10.62 -9.52
N GLU A 643 12.64 -9.39 -9.47
CA GLU A 643 11.28 -9.08 -9.93
C GLU A 643 11.09 -9.33 -11.41
N THR A 644 12.03 -8.84 -12.23
CA THR A 644 12.00 -9.09 -13.68
C THR A 644 12.03 -10.59 -13.97
N ALA A 645 12.88 -11.33 -13.25
CA ALA A 645 12.99 -12.77 -13.40
C ALA A 645 11.72 -13.50 -12.96
N ARG A 646 11.09 -13.11 -11.84
CA ARG A 646 9.83 -13.68 -11.35
C ARG A 646 8.74 -13.56 -12.41
N ARG A 647 8.53 -12.35 -12.95
CA ARG A 647 7.51 -12.11 -14.00
C ARG A 647 7.77 -12.94 -15.24
N MET A 648 9.02 -12.96 -15.71
CA MET A 648 9.36 -13.74 -16.89
C MET A 648 9.20 -15.25 -16.68
N LEU A 649 9.61 -15.78 -15.52
CA LEU A 649 9.49 -17.21 -15.20
C LEU A 649 8.04 -17.63 -14.93
N ALA A 650 7.21 -16.76 -14.35
CA ALA A 650 5.78 -17.02 -14.17
C ALA A 650 5.08 -17.30 -15.51
N THR A 651 5.44 -16.58 -16.57
CA THR A 651 4.91 -16.86 -17.93
C THR A 651 5.35 -18.21 -18.51
N LYS A 652 6.34 -18.85 -17.89
CA LYS A 652 6.87 -20.17 -18.25
C LYS A 652 6.43 -21.25 -17.26
N ASP A 653 5.58 -20.91 -16.29
CA ASP A 653 5.17 -21.79 -15.20
C ASP A 653 6.39 -22.32 -14.40
N LEU A 654 7.35 -21.42 -14.15
CA LEU A 654 8.57 -21.67 -13.38
C LEU A 654 8.63 -20.75 -12.15
N ARG A 655 9.12 -21.29 -11.03
CA ARG A 655 9.40 -20.54 -9.79
C ARG A 655 10.87 -20.15 -9.70
N LEU A 656 11.12 -18.86 -9.41
CA LEU A 656 12.46 -18.31 -9.21
C LEU A 656 13.14 -18.90 -7.96
N THR A 657 14.46 -19.11 -8.01
CA THR A 657 15.28 -19.56 -6.88
C THR A 657 16.29 -18.49 -6.45
N PRO A 658 16.73 -18.46 -5.18
CA PRO A 658 17.78 -17.55 -4.72
C PRO A 658 19.08 -17.66 -5.52
N GLU A 659 19.44 -18.88 -5.94
CA GLU A 659 20.61 -19.17 -6.77
C GLU A 659 20.46 -18.58 -8.17
N ALA A 660 19.29 -18.76 -8.81
CA ALA A 660 18.98 -18.17 -10.10
C ALA A 660 19.06 -16.64 -10.04
N THR A 661 18.49 -16.02 -9.01
CA THR A 661 18.59 -14.58 -8.78
C THR A 661 20.04 -14.12 -8.67
N SER A 662 20.87 -14.85 -7.92
CA SER A 662 22.29 -14.49 -7.75
C SER A 662 23.07 -14.60 -9.06
N VAL A 663 22.80 -15.64 -9.87
CA VAL A 663 23.43 -15.81 -11.19
C VAL A 663 22.99 -14.72 -12.17
N LEU A 664 21.69 -14.45 -12.26
CA LEU A 664 21.15 -13.39 -13.11
C LEU A 664 21.68 -12.01 -12.68
N HIS A 665 21.69 -11.71 -11.39
CA HIS A 665 22.19 -10.44 -10.86
C HIS A 665 23.69 -10.28 -11.09
N GLY A 666 24.47 -11.36 -10.96
CA GLY A 666 25.92 -11.32 -11.20
C GLY A 666 26.30 -11.18 -12.68
N LEU A 667 25.51 -11.74 -13.60
CA LEU A 667 25.87 -11.87 -15.01
C LEU A 667 25.12 -10.94 -15.96
N ALA A 668 23.84 -10.65 -15.72
CA ALA A 668 23.08 -9.73 -16.55
C ALA A 668 23.40 -8.27 -16.17
N ARG A 669 23.57 -7.40 -17.17
CA ARG A 669 23.83 -5.98 -16.94
C ARG A 669 22.58 -5.24 -16.50
N THR A 670 21.44 -5.57 -17.12
CA THR A 670 20.18 -4.87 -16.90
C THR A 670 19.01 -5.82 -16.70
N PRO A 671 17.90 -5.36 -16.08
CA PRO A 671 16.62 -6.06 -16.09
C PRO A 671 16.15 -6.43 -17.50
N PHE A 672 16.41 -5.59 -18.49
CA PHE A 672 16.07 -5.88 -19.89
C PHE A 672 16.88 -7.06 -20.45
N ASP A 673 18.15 -7.22 -20.06
CA ASP A 673 18.93 -8.41 -20.41
C ASP A 673 18.37 -9.68 -19.75
N VAL A 674 17.93 -9.59 -18.50
CA VAL A 674 17.26 -10.70 -17.80
C VAL A 674 16.00 -11.13 -18.55
N ALA A 675 15.17 -10.15 -18.96
CA ALA A 675 13.95 -10.43 -19.69
C ALA A 675 14.19 -11.03 -21.08
N ASP A 676 15.18 -10.53 -21.82
CA ASP A 676 15.62 -11.12 -23.08
C ASP A 676 16.15 -12.56 -22.89
N ALA A 677 16.99 -12.81 -21.89
CA ALA A 677 17.56 -14.14 -21.64
C ALA A 677 16.46 -15.17 -21.33
N LEU A 678 15.59 -14.85 -20.37
CA LEU A 678 14.57 -15.79 -19.88
C LEU A 678 13.45 -16.03 -20.90
N GLN A 679 13.31 -15.17 -21.92
CA GLN A 679 12.35 -15.41 -23.00
C GLN A 679 12.60 -16.75 -23.72
N TYR A 680 13.86 -17.18 -23.83
CA TYR A 680 14.27 -18.39 -24.54
C TYR A 680 13.93 -19.70 -23.80
N LEU A 681 13.49 -19.63 -22.54
CA LEU A 681 13.03 -20.82 -21.82
C LEU A 681 11.69 -21.33 -22.38
N ALA A 682 11.52 -22.64 -22.39
CA ALA A 682 10.25 -23.28 -22.74
C ALA A 682 9.20 -23.01 -21.64
N GLY A 683 7.92 -23.03 -22.02
CA GLY A 683 6.79 -22.92 -21.07
C GLY A 683 6.32 -24.29 -20.54
N ASP A 684 5.20 -24.27 -19.82
CA ASP A 684 4.49 -25.45 -19.28
C ASP A 684 5.36 -26.35 -18.38
N ASN A 685 5.96 -25.75 -17.35
CA ASN A 685 6.92 -26.42 -16.46
C ASN A 685 6.31 -26.93 -15.12
N GLU A 686 4.98 -26.97 -15.00
CA GLU A 686 4.23 -27.52 -13.85
C GLU A 686 4.57 -26.83 -12.51
N GLY A 687 4.81 -25.53 -12.54
CA GLY A 687 5.15 -24.72 -11.38
C GLY A 687 6.46 -25.14 -10.69
N ARG A 688 7.35 -25.88 -11.35
CA ARG A 688 8.60 -26.33 -10.72
C ARG A 688 9.59 -25.17 -10.55
N ARG A 689 10.62 -25.38 -9.72
CA ARG A 689 11.72 -24.43 -9.56
C ARG A 689 12.62 -24.42 -10.79
N VAL A 690 13.09 -23.24 -11.20
CA VAL A 690 14.08 -23.09 -12.28
C VAL A 690 15.44 -23.63 -11.86
N ASP A 691 16.07 -24.42 -12.72
CA ASP A 691 17.41 -24.97 -12.50
C ASP A 691 18.50 -23.97 -12.92
N ALA A 692 19.64 -24.01 -12.25
CA ALA A 692 20.82 -23.21 -12.62
C ALA A 692 21.30 -23.48 -14.06
N ALA A 693 21.16 -24.70 -14.58
CA ALA A 693 21.48 -25.04 -15.96
C ALA A 693 20.57 -24.32 -16.97
N GLU A 694 19.29 -24.15 -16.65
CA GLU A 694 18.33 -23.41 -17.48
C GLU A 694 18.66 -21.91 -17.50
N VAL A 695 19.01 -21.34 -16.34
CA VAL A 695 19.46 -19.94 -16.23
C VAL A 695 20.74 -19.72 -17.04
N ARG A 696 21.71 -20.64 -16.96
CA ARG A 696 22.94 -20.56 -17.78
C ARG A 696 22.63 -20.65 -19.27
N TYR A 697 21.74 -21.57 -19.67
CA TYR A 697 21.30 -21.71 -21.05
C TYR A 697 20.64 -20.42 -21.56
N ALA A 698 19.75 -19.82 -20.77
CA ALA A 698 19.07 -18.56 -21.08
C ALA A 698 20.08 -17.41 -21.27
N LEU A 699 21.03 -17.25 -20.35
CA LEU A 699 22.07 -16.22 -20.45
C LEU A 699 23.01 -16.43 -21.65
N ALA A 700 23.26 -17.67 -22.04
CA ALA A 700 24.09 -17.99 -23.21
C ALA A 700 23.46 -17.57 -24.55
N GLN A 701 22.17 -17.21 -24.57
CA GLN A 701 21.51 -16.66 -25.77
C GLN A 701 21.79 -15.17 -25.98
N LEU A 702 22.36 -14.48 -24.99
CA LEU A 702 22.70 -13.06 -25.10
C LEU A 702 24.07 -12.88 -25.73
N ASP A 703 24.27 -11.75 -26.43
CA ASP A 703 25.59 -11.32 -26.86
C ASP A 703 26.53 -11.17 -25.65
N SER A 704 27.79 -11.57 -25.79
CA SER A 704 28.76 -11.51 -24.70
C SER A 704 28.98 -10.09 -24.16
N GLY A 705 28.78 -9.08 -25.01
CA GLY A 705 28.84 -7.67 -24.62
C GLY A 705 27.64 -7.18 -23.80
N ARG A 706 26.64 -8.03 -23.58
CA ARG A 706 25.47 -7.79 -22.71
C ARG A 706 25.58 -8.52 -21.37
N LEU A 707 26.62 -9.34 -21.23
CA LEU A 707 26.94 -10.08 -20.01
C LEU A 707 28.08 -9.39 -19.25
N LEU A 708 28.20 -9.72 -17.96
CA LEU A 708 29.19 -9.26 -16.99
C LEU A 708 29.09 -7.76 -16.68
N ARG A 709 28.62 -7.42 -15.47
CA ARG A 709 28.59 -6.05 -14.95
C ARG A 709 29.99 -5.47 -14.84
N GLY A 710 30.15 -4.20 -15.21
CA GLY A 710 31.44 -3.49 -15.16
C GLY A 710 32.47 -3.89 -16.23
N PHE A 711 32.14 -4.81 -17.13
CA PHE A 711 33.00 -5.16 -18.27
C PHE A 711 32.58 -4.40 -19.52
N ASP A 712 33.53 -3.82 -20.26
CA ASP A 712 33.27 -3.33 -21.62
C ASP A 712 33.77 -4.40 -22.61
N GLY A 713 32.83 -5.04 -23.32
CA GLY A 713 33.13 -6.07 -24.32
C GLY A 713 33.98 -5.56 -25.49
N ARG A 714 34.12 -4.23 -25.65
CA ARG A 714 35.06 -3.61 -26.61
C ARG A 714 36.50 -3.57 -26.08
N ARG A 715 36.72 -3.73 -24.77
CA ARG A 715 38.03 -3.67 -24.11
C ARG A 715 38.53 -5.02 -23.58
N THR A 716 37.65 -6.01 -23.40
CA THR A 716 38.02 -7.30 -22.80
C THR A 716 37.38 -8.47 -23.55
N THR A 717 38.21 -9.41 -24.03
CA THR A 717 37.76 -10.57 -24.81
C THR A 717 37.21 -11.66 -23.89
N PRO A 718 35.92 -12.06 -24.02
CA PRO A 718 35.23 -12.94 -23.06
C PRO A 718 35.44 -14.44 -23.31
N ARG A 719 36.48 -14.84 -24.05
CA ARG A 719 36.62 -16.20 -24.60
C ARG A 719 37.07 -17.30 -23.61
N LYS A 720 37.17 -17.00 -22.31
CA LYS A 720 37.70 -17.95 -21.30
C LYS A 720 36.84 -18.15 -20.04
N LEU A 721 35.64 -17.56 -19.96
CA LEU A 721 34.86 -17.55 -18.72
C LEU A 721 33.63 -18.47 -18.73
N VAL A 722 33.29 -19.09 -19.87
CA VAL A 722 32.11 -19.99 -20.01
C VAL A 722 32.51 -21.40 -20.44
N SER A 723 33.76 -21.83 -20.17
CA SER A 723 34.18 -23.24 -20.31
C SER A 723 34.06 -23.98 -19.00
#